data_AF-A0AA40D7V1-F1
#
_entry.id   AF-A0AA40D7V1-F1
#
_cell.length_a   1.000
_cell.length_b   1.000
_cell.length_c   1.000
_cell.angle_alpha   90.00
_cell.angle_beta   90.00
_cell.angle_gamma   90.00
#
_symmetry.space_group_name_H-M   'P 1'
#
loop_
_entity.id
_entity.type
_entity.pdbx_description
1 polymer ?
#
loop_
_entity_poly.entity_id
_entity_poly.type
_entity_poly.pdbx_seq_one_letter_code
_entity_poly.pdbx_strand_id
1 'polypeptide(L)'
;MEDEFADLRHLSLFQAGSGQASRLKHRNSVKQLREKDVDLVYDEEDTIDYRPQERDFKHKQVFKGWTLIWLAYQSTGVIYGDLGTSPLYVFSSTFAEPPSKDDLVGALSLIIWAITLIVTVKYVLIVLTANDEGEGGTFAVYSLLSRYCNITKHDPTRWHTHRLSRFESNELRPLNQRVRDFLENSRAMHFALKALSVFGVSLILADTILTPAQSVLGAVQGLRVVRPDLGTDLVIGVSCAIIVLLFLAQPLGVSRLAKAFAPIVVVWLLLNFSYGIYNLAVFDHTVLKAFSPTFAFSFFVRDSTDSFLSLGGILLAFTGVEALFADLGAFSQRAIQISWIGFAYPCILMAYCGQAARISVEPSAYDNPFFESVPPGMFYPSLIISILAAVVASQAMITSAFQLLSQVMNTSYFPQIQMIYTSNKFYGQVFIPMANWILMIGTVIVTAVYNNTTKLGHAYGFCVVLVTFITTNLVALVAIIVWRLPWFLVLPVWAVFLTLDGLFLASAATKFVDGAWFTFVLACILALVFIVWRYGKEQQWKAEDKNRLGLRDLIVRSDDAPPRLADKYGGGEIYRIKGLGIFFDKAGDKVPVVYEEFLKKFEAQQDVHVFLHLRALHIPHVKEEERYEIAGTRMPNCYRMIIRHGYNDHPINADLGQVVYSQLRHAIVKASRPKNIRNKSPPPPSKESTSGSSTVGPEPVEQPSPENPDAISTAPRNSNTATGGHRPHSASTVSGVEPAESPNDSDDDDRISLAASTPPSPPTPPPGNRRRRGSVSKKMRFADQDHAAYANLPEQAVSRRLAALDKAFATQVVYVVGKEQLRLLTYKNGSAKRLLLSVFLWLRENTRTKVSKMNIPVEKLVEVGFVREI
;
A
#
# COMPACT_ATOMS: atom_id res chain seq x y z
N MET A 1 -22.60 66.49 -37.43
CA MET A 1 -22.73 66.79 -36.00
C MET A 1 -22.90 65.54 -35.15
N GLU A 2 -21.83 64.81 -34.87
CA GLU A 2 -20.47 64.81 -35.46
C GLU A 2 -19.81 63.53 -34.93
N ASP A 3 -19.32 62.69 -35.83
CA ASP A 3 -17.92 62.24 -35.93
C ASP A 3 -17.18 61.83 -34.64
N GLU A 4 -16.45 60.71 -34.58
CA GLU A 4 -15.95 59.88 -35.68
C GLU A 4 -15.65 58.46 -35.16
N PHE A 5 -16.37 57.43 -35.65
CA PHE A 5 -15.96 56.02 -35.55
C PHE A 5 -16.56 55.22 -36.71
N ALA A 6 -15.86 55.29 -37.83
CA ALA A 6 -16.20 54.77 -39.16
C ALA A 6 -14.87 54.58 -39.93
N ASP A 7 -14.71 53.66 -40.89
CA ASP A 7 -15.51 52.47 -41.18
C ASP A 7 -14.66 51.38 -41.89
N LEU A 8 -15.30 50.24 -42.05
CA LEU A 8 -15.09 49.15 -43.00
C LEU A 8 -14.25 49.39 -44.28
N ARG A 9 -13.46 48.35 -44.60
CA ARG A 9 -13.38 47.66 -45.90
C ARG A 9 -13.52 48.49 -47.20
N HIS A 10 -12.44 48.57 -47.96
CA HIS A 10 -12.44 48.29 -49.40
C HIS A 10 -11.21 47.38 -49.69
N LEU A 11 -11.31 46.25 -50.40
CA LEU A 11 -11.54 46.11 -51.85
C LEU A 11 -10.49 46.91 -52.65
N SER A 12 -9.72 46.36 -53.60
CA SER A 12 -9.73 45.02 -54.19
C SER A 12 -8.57 44.83 -55.21
N LEU A 13 -8.34 43.57 -55.62
CA LEU A 13 -7.90 43.14 -56.98
C LEU A 13 -6.43 43.28 -57.51
N PHE A 14 -6.09 42.26 -58.32
CA PHE A 14 -5.14 42.17 -59.45
C PHE A 14 -3.60 42.31 -59.30
N GLN A 15 -2.96 41.14 -59.09
CA GLN A 15 -2.07 40.42 -60.05
C GLN A 15 -0.67 40.95 -60.48
N ALA A 16 0.32 40.08 -60.22
CA ALA A 16 1.57 39.77 -60.97
C ALA A 16 2.75 40.76 -61.07
N GLY A 17 3.97 40.21 -60.90
CA GLY A 17 5.12 40.61 -61.73
C GLY A 17 6.53 40.54 -61.11
N SER A 18 7.30 39.48 -61.45
CA SER A 18 8.78 39.39 -61.41
C SER A 18 9.51 39.36 -60.04
N GLY A 19 10.71 38.72 -59.99
CA GLY A 19 11.66 38.94 -58.89
C GLY A 19 12.45 37.76 -58.29
N GLN A 20 12.27 36.50 -58.71
CA GLN A 20 13.17 35.42 -58.27
C GLN A 20 14.49 35.45 -59.06
N ALA A 21 15.61 35.82 -58.42
CA ALA A 21 16.96 35.20 -58.53
C ALA A 21 18.13 36.14 -58.13
N SER A 22 18.37 36.39 -56.83
CA SER A 22 19.63 37.07 -56.39
C SER A 22 19.92 37.08 -54.87
N ARG A 23 19.71 35.98 -54.11
CA ARG A 23 20.02 35.99 -52.65
C ARG A 23 20.47 34.67 -52.00
N LEU A 24 21.08 33.76 -52.77
CA LEU A 24 21.42 32.39 -52.31
C LEU A 24 22.92 32.01 -52.37
N LYS A 25 23.84 33.00 -52.43
CA LYS A 25 25.31 32.77 -52.55
C LYS A 25 26.18 33.46 -51.48
N HIS A 26 25.65 33.73 -50.28
CA HIS A 26 26.43 34.39 -49.22
C HIS A 26 26.23 33.84 -47.79
N ARG A 27 25.87 32.55 -47.63
CA ARG A 27 25.59 31.95 -46.31
C ARG A 27 26.37 30.65 -46.01
N ASN A 28 27.46 30.38 -46.75
CA ASN A 28 28.25 29.15 -46.63
C ASN A 28 29.69 29.31 -46.12
N SER A 29 30.14 30.52 -45.72
CA SER A 29 31.56 30.77 -45.39
C SER A 29 31.86 31.09 -43.91
N VAL A 30 30.95 30.80 -42.98
CA VAL A 30 31.18 30.91 -41.52
C VAL A 30 30.72 29.63 -40.83
N LYS A 31 31.43 28.53 -41.12
CA LYS A 31 31.14 27.20 -40.54
C LYS A 31 32.36 26.28 -40.42
N GLN A 32 33.51 26.85 -40.07
CA GLN A 32 34.69 26.13 -39.60
C GLN A 32 35.19 26.80 -38.31
N LEU A 33 35.81 26.00 -37.42
CA LEU A 33 36.18 26.35 -36.04
C LEU A 33 34.99 26.52 -35.08
N ARG A 34 34.34 25.41 -34.74
CA ARG A 34 33.66 25.26 -33.44
C ARG A 34 34.02 23.88 -32.88
N GLU A 35 34.89 23.86 -31.87
CA GLU A 35 35.27 22.64 -31.16
C GLU A 35 34.04 22.10 -30.44
N LYS A 36 33.65 20.86 -30.74
CA LYS A 36 32.44 20.24 -30.18
C LYS A 36 32.82 19.39 -28.97
N ASP A 37 32.38 19.81 -27.79
CA ASP A 37 32.12 18.86 -26.70
C ASP A 37 31.02 17.89 -27.16
N VAL A 38 31.32 16.59 -27.20
CA VAL A 38 30.44 15.60 -27.83
C VAL A 38 29.52 14.91 -26.82
N ASP A 39 28.36 14.52 -27.33
CA ASP A 39 27.16 14.24 -26.57
C ASP A 39 27.18 12.83 -25.95
N LEU A 40 27.05 12.77 -24.61
CA LEU A 40 26.10 11.80 -24.04
C LEU A 40 24.73 12.24 -24.55
N VAL A 41 23.79 11.31 -24.82
CA VAL A 41 22.43 11.64 -25.29
C VAL A 41 21.85 12.74 -24.38
N TYR A 42 21.90 13.99 -24.85
CA TYR A 42 21.36 15.13 -24.15
C TYR A 42 19.87 15.14 -24.45
N ASP A 43 19.06 14.94 -23.43
CA ASP A 43 17.62 15.04 -23.60
C ASP A 43 17.25 16.47 -24.04
N GLU A 44 16.28 16.59 -24.95
CA GLU A 44 16.00 17.90 -25.56
C GLU A 44 15.37 18.90 -24.56
N GLU A 45 14.91 18.41 -23.41
CA GLU A 45 14.21 19.20 -22.39
C GLU A 45 14.93 19.32 -21.02
N ASP A 46 16.18 18.84 -20.86
CA ASP A 46 16.92 18.75 -19.57
C ASP A 46 16.26 17.90 -18.46
N THR A 47 15.08 17.36 -18.74
CA THR A 47 14.51 16.17 -18.13
C THR A 47 15.37 14.95 -18.50
N ILE A 48 15.20 13.82 -17.82
CA ILE A 48 15.21 12.56 -18.56
C ILE A 48 13.75 12.39 -18.96
N ASP A 49 13.41 12.05 -20.21
CA ASP A 49 12.09 11.47 -20.53
C ASP A 49 12.02 10.05 -19.94
N TYR A 50 12.10 10.01 -18.61
CA TYR A 50 11.90 8.83 -17.80
C TYR A 50 10.40 8.55 -17.85
N ARG A 51 10.01 7.86 -18.91
CA ARG A 51 8.71 7.19 -18.95
C ARG A 51 8.81 6.01 -18.00
N PRO A 52 7.99 5.97 -16.93
CA PRO A 52 7.95 4.81 -16.05
C PRO A 52 7.67 3.57 -16.91
N GLN A 53 8.56 2.58 -16.86
CA GLN A 53 8.40 1.38 -17.68
C GLN A 53 7.20 0.59 -17.12
N GLU A 54 6.51 -0.22 -17.94
CA GLU A 54 5.29 -0.90 -17.46
C GLU A 54 5.53 -1.75 -16.20
N ARG A 55 6.74 -2.30 -16.05
CA ARG A 55 7.21 -3.05 -14.87
C ARG A 55 7.44 -2.22 -13.60
N ASP A 56 7.52 -0.89 -13.72
CA ASP A 56 7.78 0.03 -12.61
C ASP A 56 6.50 0.45 -11.87
N PHE A 57 5.33 0.05 -12.40
CA PHE A 57 4.03 0.21 -11.75
C PHE A 57 3.70 -1.00 -10.88
N LYS A 58 2.86 -0.79 -9.86
CA LYS A 58 2.24 -1.86 -9.09
C LYS A 58 1.30 -2.67 -10.00
N HIS A 59 1.46 -3.99 -10.02
CA HIS A 59 0.58 -4.93 -10.73
C HIS A 59 -0.17 -5.81 -9.75
N LYS A 60 -1.46 -6.05 -10.01
CA LYS A 60 -2.26 -7.07 -9.29
C LYS A 60 -1.64 -8.47 -9.42
N GLN A 61 -1.36 -9.11 -8.29
CA GLN A 61 -0.85 -10.49 -8.25
C GLN A 61 -1.94 -11.49 -8.68
N VAL A 62 -1.63 -12.37 -9.62
CA VAL A 62 -2.57 -13.39 -10.16
C VAL A 62 -2.05 -14.79 -9.86
N PHE A 63 -2.71 -15.49 -8.93
CA PHE A 63 -2.41 -16.87 -8.57
C PHE A 63 -3.29 -17.86 -9.35
N LYS A 64 -2.75 -19.05 -9.65
CA LYS A 64 -3.43 -20.12 -10.38
C LYS A 64 -3.09 -21.49 -9.76
N GLY A 65 -3.93 -22.50 -10.02
CA GLY A 65 -3.68 -23.88 -9.61
C GLY A 65 -3.57 -24.05 -8.09
N TRP A 66 -2.68 -24.95 -7.65
CA TRP A 66 -2.49 -25.31 -6.25
C TRP A 66 -2.19 -24.10 -5.34
N THR A 67 -1.42 -23.11 -5.84
CA THR A 67 -1.11 -21.89 -5.09
C THR A 67 -2.36 -21.07 -4.74
N LEU A 68 -3.41 -21.11 -5.57
CA LEU A 68 -4.67 -20.43 -5.28
C LEU A 68 -5.46 -21.15 -4.18
N ILE A 69 -5.47 -22.49 -4.18
CA ILE A 69 -6.11 -23.31 -3.14
C ILE A 69 -5.39 -23.11 -1.80
N TRP A 70 -4.06 -23.14 -1.81
CA TRP A 70 -3.25 -22.85 -0.63
C TRP A 70 -3.49 -21.43 -0.09
N LEU A 71 -3.57 -20.43 -0.97
CA LEU A 71 -3.89 -19.06 -0.58
C LEU A 71 -5.32 -18.93 -0.02
N ALA A 72 -6.28 -19.71 -0.52
CA ALA A 72 -7.65 -19.78 0.01
C ALA A 72 -7.68 -20.40 1.42
N TYR A 73 -6.91 -21.46 1.66
CA TYR A 73 -6.73 -22.02 2.99
C TYR A 73 -6.10 -21.01 3.96
N GLN A 74 -5.08 -20.27 3.51
CA GLN A 74 -4.45 -19.23 4.32
C GLN A 74 -5.37 -18.02 4.59
N SER A 75 -6.21 -17.61 3.62
CA SER A 75 -7.17 -16.53 3.85
C SER A 75 -8.24 -16.89 4.87
N THR A 76 -8.63 -18.16 5.00
CA THR A 76 -9.52 -18.61 6.08
C THR A 76 -8.98 -18.26 7.47
N GLY A 77 -7.67 -18.42 7.66
CA GLY A 77 -6.99 -18.17 8.94
C GLY A 77 -6.83 -16.73 9.35
N VAL A 78 -6.97 -15.80 8.41
CA VAL A 78 -6.74 -14.36 8.65
C VAL A 78 -8.04 -13.57 8.48
N ILE A 79 -8.80 -13.80 7.41
CA ILE A 79 -9.92 -12.93 7.04
C ILE A 79 -11.20 -13.23 7.86
N TYR A 80 -11.47 -14.50 8.17
CA TYR A 80 -12.76 -14.88 8.80
C TYR A 80 -12.68 -15.01 10.32
N GLY A 81 -11.62 -14.47 10.95
CA GLY A 81 -11.54 -14.43 12.41
C GLY A 81 -12.73 -13.67 13.01
N ASP A 82 -12.91 -12.40 12.62
CA ASP A 82 -13.97 -11.55 13.17
C ASP A 82 -15.38 -12.10 12.87
N LEU A 83 -15.72 -12.26 11.57
CA LEU A 83 -16.98 -12.86 11.11
C LEU A 83 -17.26 -14.25 11.70
N GLY A 84 -16.21 -15.04 11.94
CA GLY A 84 -16.31 -16.36 12.56
C GLY A 84 -16.50 -16.33 14.08
N THR A 85 -16.13 -15.23 14.76
CA THR A 85 -16.34 -15.05 16.21
C THR A 85 -17.66 -14.36 16.58
N SER A 86 -18.32 -13.67 15.64
CA SER A 86 -19.66 -13.09 15.83
C SER A 86 -20.72 -14.01 16.48
N PRO A 87 -20.78 -15.34 16.22
CA PRO A 87 -21.70 -16.23 16.92
C PRO A 87 -21.56 -16.27 18.44
N LEU A 88 -20.47 -15.77 19.03
CA LEU A 88 -20.33 -15.64 20.49
C LEU A 88 -21.33 -14.65 21.10
N TYR A 89 -21.73 -13.59 20.37
CA TYR A 89 -22.43 -12.44 20.96
C TYR A 89 -23.63 -11.88 20.16
N VAL A 90 -23.94 -12.37 18.96
CA VAL A 90 -25.08 -11.82 18.18
C VAL A 90 -26.41 -12.01 18.89
N PHE A 91 -26.80 -13.24 19.29
CA PHE A 91 -28.10 -13.45 19.92
C PHE A 91 -28.26 -12.71 21.26
N SER A 92 -27.24 -12.69 22.11
CA SER A 92 -27.22 -11.94 23.38
C SER A 92 -27.16 -10.42 23.20
N SER A 93 -26.86 -9.92 21.99
CA SER A 93 -26.93 -8.50 21.63
C SER A 93 -28.21 -8.13 20.84
N THR A 94 -28.91 -9.12 20.28
CA THR A 94 -30.18 -8.96 19.55
C THR A 94 -31.37 -8.92 20.50
N PHE A 95 -31.37 -9.75 21.54
CA PHE A 95 -32.44 -9.85 22.53
C PHE A 95 -31.99 -9.32 23.89
N ALA A 96 -32.88 -8.64 24.61
CA ALA A 96 -32.66 -8.17 25.98
C ALA A 96 -33.32 -9.09 27.04
N GLU A 97 -34.29 -9.89 26.62
CA GLU A 97 -35.07 -10.84 27.42
C GLU A 97 -35.22 -12.15 26.63
N PRO A 98 -35.57 -13.30 27.27
CA PRO A 98 -35.72 -14.58 26.58
C PRO A 98 -36.73 -14.51 25.41
N PRO A 99 -36.32 -14.81 24.16
CA PRO A 99 -37.14 -14.57 22.98
C PRO A 99 -38.27 -15.58 22.82
N SER A 100 -39.41 -15.15 22.25
CA SER A 100 -40.41 -16.11 21.77
C SER A 100 -39.90 -16.89 20.56
N LYS A 101 -40.41 -18.11 20.34
CA LYS A 101 -39.96 -18.97 19.24
C LYS A 101 -40.13 -18.33 17.85
N ASP A 102 -41.18 -17.56 17.64
CA ASP A 102 -41.40 -16.86 16.37
C ASP A 102 -40.42 -15.71 16.17
N ASP A 103 -40.11 -14.97 17.24
CA ASP A 103 -39.18 -13.83 17.22
C ASP A 103 -37.74 -14.32 17.00
N LEU A 104 -37.39 -15.46 17.60
CA LEU A 104 -36.13 -16.16 17.37
C LEU A 104 -35.98 -16.63 15.92
N VAL A 105 -37.02 -17.21 15.31
CA VAL A 105 -37.01 -17.64 13.89
C VAL A 105 -36.98 -16.43 12.95
N GLY A 106 -37.65 -15.32 13.31
CA GLY A 106 -37.58 -14.04 12.61
C GLY A 106 -36.18 -13.42 12.61
N ALA A 107 -35.55 -13.34 13.79
CA ALA A 107 -34.19 -12.85 13.95
C ALA A 107 -33.16 -13.76 13.25
N LEU A 108 -33.30 -15.09 13.35
CA LEU A 108 -32.47 -16.04 12.60
C LEU A 108 -32.61 -15.81 11.08
N SER A 109 -33.82 -15.57 10.58
CA SER A 109 -34.04 -15.29 9.15
C SER A 109 -33.32 -14.00 8.74
N LEU A 110 -33.41 -12.94 9.55
CA LEU A 110 -32.65 -11.71 9.33
C LEU A 110 -31.14 -11.92 9.34
N ILE A 111 -30.59 -12.73 10.26
CA ILE A 111 -29.16 -13.07 10.29
C ILE A 111 -28.74 -13.80 9.01
N ILE A 112 -29.48 -14.85 8.60
CA ILE A 112 -29.20 -15.61 7.38
C ILE A 112 -29.21 -14.69 6.15
N TRP A 113 -30.23 -13.84 6.01
CA TRP A 113 -30.35 -12.94 4.86
C TRP A 113 -29.39 -11.75 4.92
N ALA A 114 -28.98 -11.27 6.11
CA ALA A 114 -27.92 -10.27 6.24
C ALA A 114 -26.55 -10.82 5.78
N ILE A 115 -26.15 -12.00 6.25
CA ILE A 115 -24.88 -12.64 5.82
C ILE A 115 -24.91 -12.97 4.33
N THR A 116 -26.08 -13.39 3.81
CA THR A 116 -26.24 -13.71 2.39
C THR A 116 -26.20 -12.46 1.51
N LEU A 117 -27.01 -11.43 1.80
CA LEU A 117 -27.10 -10.23 0.96
C LEU A 117 -25.91 -9.28 1.16
N ILE A 118 -25.48 -9.05 2.40
CA ILE A 118 -24.40 -8.10 2.71
C ILE A 118 -23.04 -8.79 2.49
N VAL A 119 -22.69 -9.83 3.26
CA VAL A 119 -21.35 -10.41 3.16
C VAL A 119 -21.14 -11.10 1.81
N THR A 120 -22.07 -11.96 1.40
CA THR A 120 -21.88 -12.78 0.20
C THR A 120 -22.15 -12.01 -1.10
N VAL A 121 -23.37 -11.48 -1.29
CA VAL A 121 -23.73 -10.80 -2.55
C VAL A 121 -23.08 -9.42 -2.66
N LYS A 122 -23.24 -8.53 -1.67
CA LYS A 122 -22.68 -7.18 -1.72
C LYS A 122 -21.16 -7.24 -1.70
N TYR A 123 -20.52 -7.83 -0.69
CA TYR A 123 -19.06 -7.75 -0.58
C TYR A 123 -18.30 -8.75 -1.45
N VAL A 124 -18.50 -10.06 -1.23
CA VAL A 124 -17.67 -11.11 -1.84
C VAL A 124 -17.85 -11.19 -3.37
N LEU A 125 -19.04 -10.92 -3.89
CA LEU A 125 -19.30 -10.90 -5.34
C LEU A 125 -19.09 -9.52 -5.98
N ILE A 126 -19.52 -8.42 -5.34
CA ILE A 126 -19.50 -7.07 -5.95
C ILE A 126 -18.32 -6.22 -5.42
N VAL A 127 -18.30 -5.83 -4.14
CA VAL A 127 -17.32 -4.85 -3.60
C VAL A 127 -15.86 -5.31 -3.78
N LEU A 128 -15.55 -6.60 -3.64
CA LEU A 128 -14.19 -7.12 -3.86
C LEU A 128 -13.66 -6.83 -5.29
N THR A 129 -14.51 -6.59 -6.28
CA THR A 129 -14.07 -6.17 -7.63
C THR A 129 -13.65 -4.69 -7.71
N ALA A 130 -14.04 -3.85 -6.74
CA ALA A 130 -13.71 -2.42 -6.65
C ALA A 130 -12.33 -2.20 -5.96
N ASN A 131 -11.28 -2.79 -6.52
CA ASN A 131 -9.91 -2.76 -5.97
C ASN A 131 -8.94 -1.93 -6.82
N ASP A 132 -7.95 -1.31 -6.17
CA ASP A 132 -6.88 -0.51 -6.82
C ASP A 132 -5.57 -1.30 -6.83
N GLU A 133 -5.25 -1.92 -7.98
CA GLU A 133 -4.11 -2.84 -8.15
C GLU A 133 -4.02 -3.91 -7.05
N GLY A 134 -5.16 -4.45 -6.65
CA GLY A 134 -5.28 -5.46 -5.60
C GLY A 134 -5.38 -4.94 -4.17
N GLU A 135 -5.29 -3.63 -3.89
CA GLU A 135 -5.70 -3.10 -2.58
C GLU A 135 -7.22 -2.88 -2.53
N GLY A 136 -7.83 -3.14 -1.37
CA GLY A 136 -9.24 -2.87 -1.08
C GLY A 136 -9.43 -1.94 0.12
N GLY A 137 -10.68 -1.76 0.55
CA GLY A 137 -11.10 -0.77 1.54
C GLY A 137 -11.51 0.57 0.91
N THR A 138 -12.23 1.40 1.67
CA THR A 138 -12.76 2.71 1.22
C THR A 138 -11.71 3.62 0.57
N PHE A 139 -10.47 3.59 1.05
CA PHE A 139 -9.39 4.39 0.48
C PHE A 139 -8.93 3.91 -0.90
N ALA A 140 -8.89 2.60 -1.13
CA ALA A 140 -8.58 2.04 -2.45
C ALA A 140 -9.65 2.42 -3.47
N VAL A 141 -10.93 2.40 -3.09
CA VAL A 141 -12.05 2.88 -3.93
C VAL A 141 -11.88 4.37 -4.28
N TYR A 142 -11.44 5.20 -3.33
CA TYR A 142 -11.14 6.61 -3.55
C TYR A 142 -9.91 6.88 -4.44
N SER A 143 -8.84 6.08 -4.28
CA SER A 143 -7.65 6.11 -5.15
C SER A 143 -8.02 5.73 -6.59
N LEU A 144 -8.83 4.68 -6.74
CA LEU A 144 -9.36 4.24 -8.02
C LEU A 144 -10.21 5.34 -8.68
N LEU A 145 -11.20 5.91 -7.98
CA LEU A 145 -11.98 7.05 -8.51
C LEU A 145 -11.09 8.24 -8.87
N SER A 146 -10.07 8.54 -8.05
CA SER A 146 -9.13 9.62 -8.32
C SER A 146 -8.33 9.41 -9.62
N ARG A 147 -7.86 8.18 -9.89
CA ARG A 147 -7.14 7.82 -11.13
C ARG A 147 -7.99 8.00 -12.39
N TYR A 148 -9.30 7.75 -12.30
CA TYR A 148 -10.23 7.84 -13.43
C TYR A 148 -10.89 9.22 -13.62
N CYS A 149 -10.92 10.06 -12.58
CA CYS A 149 -11.66 11.33 -12.56
C CYS A 149 -10.83 12.57 -12.15
N ASN A 150 -9.50 12.49 -12.04
CA ASN A 150 -8.64 13.65 -11.73
C ASN A 150 -9.08 14.47 -10.48
N ILE A 151 -9.65 13.79 -9.48
CA ILE A 151 -10.28 14.41 -8.30
C ILE A 151 -9.22 14.96 -7.32
N THR A 152 -8.07 14.29 -7.21
CA THR A 152 -7.01 14.64 -6.27
C THR A 152 -5.85 15.39 -6.92
N LYS A 153 -5.30 16.35 -6.18
CA LYS A 153 -3.99 16.91 -6.51
C LYS A 153 -2.92 15.90 -6.11
N HIS A 154 -2.25 15.32 -7.09
CA HIS A 154 -1.14 14.40 -6.86
C HIS A 154 0.11 15.15 -6.35
N ASP A 155 1.01 14.43 -5.67
CA ASP A 155 2.31 14.98 -5.29
C ASP A 155 3.11 15.23 -6.58
N PRO A 156 3.56 16.47 -6.87
CA PRO A 156 4.32 16.78 -8.08
C PRO A 156 5.71 16.14 -8.10
N THR A 157 6.12 15.40 -7.06
CA THR A 157 7.31 14.53 -7.03
C THR A 157 7.01 13.05 -7.31
N ARG A 158 5.76 12.57 -7.15
CA ARG A 158 5.38 11.14 -7.29
C ARG A 158 4.40 10.84 -8.42
N TRP A 159 4.08 11.83 -9.28
CA TRP A 159 3.12 11.65 -10.38
C TRP A 159 3.47 10.47 -11.30
N HIS A 160 4.77 10.25 -11.54
CA HIS A 160 5.37 9.10 -12.25
C HIS A 160 5.13 7.71 -11.63
N THR A 161 4.53 7.61 -10.43
CA THR A 161 4.32 6.33 -9.73
C THR A 161 2.89 5.79 -9.90
N HIS A 162 1.91 6.65 -10.17
CA HIS A 162 0.52 6.24 -10.32
C HIS A 162 0.09 6.31 -11.78
N ARG A 163 -0.24 5.15 -12.37
CA ARG A 163 -0.83 5.08 -13.71
C ARG A 163 -2.13 5.87 -13.74
N LEU A 164 -2.18 6.94 -14.53
CA LEU A 164 -3.42 7.65 -14.87
C LEU A 164 -4.19 6.82 -15.90
N SER A 165 -4.97 5.87 -15.42
CA SER A 165 -5.80 4.97 -16.23
C SER A 165 -7.09 5.65 -16.68
N ARG A 166 -7.01 6.81 -17.36
CA ARG A 166 -8.20 7.52 -17.85
C ARG A 166 -8.71 6.87 -19.14
N PHE A 167 -9.97 6.44 -19.17
CA PHE A 167 -10.66 6.13 -20.43
C PHE A 167 -10.84 7.39 -21.26
N GLU A 168 -10.61 7.31 -22.58
CA GLU A 168 -10.99 8.39 -23.49
C GLU A 168 -12.47 8.71 -23.34
N SER A 169 -12.85 9.99 -23.41
CA SER A 169 -14.25 10.40 -23.19
C SER A 169 -15.23 9.64 -24.08
N ASN A 170 -14.84 9.35 -25.32
CA ASN A 170 -15.64 8.64 -26.31
C ASN A 170 -15.97 7.17 -25.94
N GLU A 171 -15.25 6.55 -25.00
CA GLU A 171 -15.54 5.19 -24.52
C GLU A 171 -16.66 5.13 -23.45
N LEU A 172 -16.98 6.26 -22.82
CA LEU A 172 -18.02 6.35 -21.80
C LEU A 172 -19.38 6.69 -22.41
N ARG A 173 -20.45 6.07 -21.90
CA ARG A 173 -21.83 6.42 -22.30
C ARG A 173 -22.15 7.88 -21.90
N PRO A 174 -23.02 8.61 -22.62
CA PRO A 174 -23.24 10.05 -22.40
C PRO A 174 -23.65 10.44 -20.98
N LEU A 175 -24.42 9.60 -20.27
CA LEU A 175 -24.79 9.86 -18.88
C LEU A 175 -23.63 9.57 -17.91
N ASN A 176 -22.82 8.55 -18.18
CA ASN A 176 -21.62 8.23 -17.40
C ASN A 176 -20.55 9.33 -17.58
N GLN A 177 -20.43 9.91 -18.79
CA GLN A 177 -19.66 11.14 -19.04
C GLN A 177 -20.17 12.28 -18.16
N ARG A 178 -21.47 12.63 -18.20
CA ARG A 178 -22.04 13.70 -17.37
C ARG A 178 -21.78 13.51 -15.87
N VAL A 179 -21.85 12.28 -15.36
CA VAL A 179 -21.52 11.98 -13.95
C VAL A 179 -20.04 12.25 -13.68
N ARG A 180 -19.12 11.78 -14.54
CA ARG A 180 -17.69 12.06 -14.42
C ARG A 180 -17.40 13.56 -14.51
N ASP A 181 -18.00 14.27 -15.47
CA ASP A 181 -17.77 15.69 -15.70
C ASP A 181 -18.35 16.53 -14.55
N PHE A 182 -19.47 16.12 -13.93
CA PHE A 182 -19.99 16.73 -12.70
C PHE A 182 -19.03 16.54 -11.52
N LEU A 183 -18.46 15.34 -11.36
CA LEU A 183 -17.45 15.09 -10.34
C LEU A 183 -16.19 15.95 -10.58
N GLU A 184 -15.60 15.89 -11.78
CA GLU A 184 -14.39 16.62 -12.20
C GLU A 184 -14.47 18.14 -12.00
N ASN A 185 -15.63 18.75 -12.25
CA ASN A 185 -15.81 20.20 -12.16
C ASN A 185 -16.26 20.69 -10.77
N SER A 186 -16.87 19.81 -9.95
CA SER A 186 -17.43 20.21 -8.65
C SER A 186 -16.42 20.13 -7.52
N ARG A 187 -15.91 21.30 -7.09
CA ARG A 187 -15.07 21.43 -5.88
C ARG A 187 -15.75 20.85 -4.63
N ALA A 188 -17.07 20.93 -4.56
CA ALA A 188 -17.86 20.37 -3.46
C ALA A 188 -17.81 18.84 -3.48
N MET A 189 -17.93 18.20 -4.66
CA MET A 189 -17.77 16.74 -4.79
C MET A 189 -16.34 16.28 -4.52
N HIS A 190 -15.33 17.03 -4.98
CA HIS A 190 -13.94 16.75 -4.64
C HIS A 190 -13.70 16.75 -3.12
N PHE A 191 -14.28 17.74 -2.41
CA PHE A 191 -14.22 17.80 -0.95
C PHE A 191 -15.03 16.67 -0.30
N ALA A 192 -16.25 16.41 -0.75
CA ALA A 192 -17.13 15.38 -0.19
C ALA A 192 -16.53 13.98 -0.33
N LEU A 193 -16.08 13.58 -1.53
CA LEU A 193 -15.44 12.28 -1.75
C LEU A 193 -14.16 12.14 -0.91
N LYS A 194 -13.35 13.20 -0.82
CA LYS A 194 -12.15 13.24 0.02
C LYS A 194 -12.49 13.05 1.50
N ALA A 195 -13.43 13.82 2.03
CA ALA A 195 -13.84 13.77 3.43
C ALA A 195 -14.46 12.42 3.78
N LEU A 196 -15.39 11.92 2.95
CA LEU A 196 -16.10 10.67 3.17
C LEU A 196 -15.16 9.46 3.15
N SER A 197 -14.16 9.45 2.26
CA SER A 197 -13.20 8.34 2.15
C SER A 197 -12.18 8.36 3.30
N VAL A 198 -11.70 9.54 3.70
CA VAL A 198 -10.84 9.69 4.88
C VAL A 198 -11.59 9.30 6.16
N PHE A 199 -12.87 9.69 6.26
CA PHE A 199 -13.72 9.34 7.39
C PHE A 199 -14.02 7.82 7.43
N GLY A 200 -14.30 7.19 6.29
CA GLY A 200 -14.46 5.75 6.16
C GLY A 200 -13.24 4.95 6.66
N VAL A 201 -12.02 5.35 6.29
CA VAL A 201 -10.80 4.73 6.86
C VAL A 201 -10.69 4.98 8.36
N SER A 202 -11.05 6.18 8.82
CA SER A 202 -10.95 6.54 10.24
C SER A 202 -11.94 5.75 11.10
N LEU A 203 -13.11 5.41 10.56
CA LEU A 203 -14.07 4.48 11.19
C LEU A 203 -13.49 3.07 11.32
N ILE A 204 -12.86 2.54 10.26
CA ILE A 204 -12.22 1.21 10.34
C ILE A 204 -11.01 1.22 11.28
N LEU A 205 -10.21 2.30 11.31
CA LEU A 205 -9.11 2.41 12.28
C LEU A 205 -9.63 2.52 13.73
N ALA A 206 -10.78 3.14 13.97
CA ALA A 206 -11.43 3.13 15.29
C ALA A 206 -11.98 1.73 15.65
N ASP A 207 -12.55 1.00 14.69
CA ASP A 207 -12.95 -0.41 14.81
C ASP A 207 -11.78 -1.28 15.28
N THR A 208 -10.60 -1.16 14.67
CA THR A 208 -9.43 -2.01 15.01
C THR A 208 -8.93 -1.93 16.45
N ILE A 209 -9.44 -0.96 17.24
CA ILE A 209 -9.23 -0.84 18.69
C ILE A 209 -10.30 -1.62 19.49
N LEU A 210 -11.54 -1.65 18.97
CA LEU A 210 -12.74 -2.23 19.58
C LEU A 210 -12.86 -3.74 19.35
N THR A 211 -12.61 -4.22 18.12
CA THR A 211 -12.76 -5.65 17.80
C THR A 211 -11.94 -6.53 18.72
N PRO A 212 -10.63 -6.27 18.96
CA PRO A 212 -9.84 -7.06 19.89
C PRO A 212 -10.36 -7.04 21.34
N ALA A 213 -10.99 -5.95 21.77
CA ALA A 213 -11.63 -5.87 23.08
C ALA A 213 -12.90 -6.75 23.12
N GLN A 214 -13.78 -6.62 22.13
CA GLN A 214 -15.05 -7.35 22.06
C GLN A 214 -14.86 -8.87 21.88
N SER A 215 -14.02 -9.30 20.92
CA SER A 215 -13.79 -10.72 20.65
C SER A 215 -13.14 -11.42 21.85
N VAL A 216 -12.10 -10.83 22.46
CA VAL A 216 -11.42 -11.44 23.61
C VAL A 216 -12.33 -11.45 24.84
N LEU A 217 -13.01 -10.34 25.15
CA LEU A 217 -13.91 -10.26 26.30
C LEU A 217 -15.08 -11.26 26.16
N GLY A 218 -15.69 -11.37 24.96
CA GLY A 218 -16.75 -12.33 24.68
C GLY A 218 -16.31 -13.79 24.78
N ALA A 219 -15.08 -14.12 24.38
CA ALA A 219 -14.54 -15.47 24.55
C ALA A 219 -14.22 -15.81 26.02
N VAL A 220 -13.66 -14.87 26.78
CA VAL A 220 -13.30 -15.06 28.20
C VAL A 220 -14.55 -15.09 29.10
N GLN A 221 -15.64 -14.40 28.72
CA GLN A 221 -16.92 -14.44 29.44
C GLN A 221 -17.50 -15.85 29.61
N GLY A 222 -17.18 -16.80 28.71
CA GLY A 222 -17.58 -18.21 28.84
C GLY A 222 -17.14 -18.88 30.15
N LEU A 223 -16.13 -18.35 30.85
CA LEU A 223 -15.77 -18.80 32.20
C LEU A 223 -16.91 -18.65 33.22
N ARG A 224 -17.79 -17.65 33.04
CA ARG A 224 -18.95 -17.41 33.94
C ARG A 224 -20.01 -18.50 33.85
N VAL A 225 -20.13 -19.17 32.70
CA VAL A 225 -21.05 -20.31 32.52
C VAL A 225 -20.65 -21.48 33.43
N VAL A 226 -19.34 -21.65 33.68
CA VAL A 226 -18.83 -22.69 34.61
C VAL A 226 -18.87 -22.24 36.06
N ARG A 227 -18.55 -20.97 36.35
CA ARG A 227 -18.60 -20.39 37.69
C ARG A 227 -19.19 -18.97 37.66
N PRO A 228 -20.51 -18.83 37.97
CA PRO A 228 -21.17 -17.53 38.05
C PRO A 228 -20.54 -16.58 39.07
N ASP A 229 -19.94 -17.12 40.14
CA ASP A 229 -19.30 -16.36 41.22
C ASP A 229 -17.98 -15.67 40.82
N LEU A 230 -17.52 -15.83 39.57
CA LEU A 230 -16.32 -15.16 39.07
C LEU A 230 -16.56 -13.66 38.88
N GLY A 231 -15.99 -12.87 39.79
CA GLY A 231 -16.06 -11.40 39.76
C GLY A 231 -15.64 -10.81 38.41
N THR A 232 -16.37 -9.78 37.97
CA THR A 232 -16.19 -9.11 36.67
C THR A 232 -14.75 -8.64 36.44
N ASP A 233 -14.09 -8.17 37.49
CA ASP A 233 -12.73 -7.62 37.44
C ASP A 233 -11.70 -8.67 37.01
N LEU A 234 -11.91 -9.95 37.36
CA LEU A 234 -11.03 -11.05 36.94
C LEU A 234 -11.18 -11.38 35.45
N VAL A 235 -12.41 -11.36 34.92
CA VAL A 235 -12.68 -11.54 33.48
C VAL A 235 -12.02 -10.42 32.67
N ILE A 236 -12.14 -9.17 33.13
CA ILE A 236 -11.46 -8.01 32.51
C ILE A 236 -9.95 -8.13 32.61
N GLY A 237 -9.41 -8.47 33.79
CA GLY A 237 -7.97 -8.64 34.01
C GLY A 237 -7.34 -9.71 33.11
N VAL A 238 -7.99 -10.87 32.98
CA VAL A 238 -7.56 -11.95 32.07
C VAL A 238 -7.63 -11.49 30.61
N SER A 239 -8.70 -10.80 30.22
CA SER A 239 -8.85 -10.27 28.85
C SER A 239 -7.74 -9.27 28.51
N CYS A 240 -7.46 -8.32 29.41
CA CYS A 240 -6.37 -7.36 29.26
C CYS A 240 -4.99 -8.04 29.19
N ALA A 241 -4.75 -9.09 29.98
CA ALA A 241 -3.50 -9.85 29.91
C ALA A 241 -3.33 -10.56 28.54
N ILE A 242 -4.39 -11.17 28.01
CA ILE A 242 -4.39 -11.79 26.67
C ILE A 242 -4.11 -10.75 25.58
N ILE A 243 -4.76 -9.58 25.67
CA ILE A 243 -4.55 -8.46 24.73
C ILE A 243 -3.10 -7.97 24.76
N VAL A 244 -2.51 -7.75 25.94
CA VAL A 244 -1.11 -7.34 26.06
C VAL A 244 -0.16 -8.38 25.47
N LEU A 245 -0.37 -9.67 25.74
CA LEU A 245 0.43 -10.75 25.16
C LEU A 245 0.32 -10.79 23.63
N LEU A 246 -0.89 -10.61 23.08
CA LEU A 246 -1.12 -10.52 21.63
C LEU A 246 -0.35 -9.36 21.01
N PHE A 247 -0.38 -8.16 21.60
CA PHE A 247 0.32 -6.98 21.08
C PHE A 247 1.84 -7.06 21.24
N LEU A 248 2.35 -7.73 22.27
CA LEU A 248 3.77 -8.03 22.45
C LEU A 248 4.29 -9.07 21.44
N ALA A 249 3.42 -9.95 20.92
CA ALA A 249 3.80 -10.95 19.92
C ALA A 249 3.89 -10.41 18.47
N GLN A 250 3.29 -9.26 18.16
CA GLN A 250 3.24 -8.71 16.79
C GLN A 250 4.61 -8.48 16.11
N PRO A 251 5.71 -8.10 16.79
CA PRO A 251 7.04 -7.95 16.18
C PRO A 251 7.59 -9.23 15.53
N LEU A 252 7.06 -10.42 15.87
CA LEU A 252 7.44 -11.70 15.25
C LEU A 252 6.98 -11.82 13.78
N GLY A 253 6.07 -10.96 13.34
CA GLY A 253 5.65 -10.78 11.95
C GLY A 253 4.49 -11.67 11.51
N VAL A 254 3.56 -11.06 10.75
CA VAL A 254 2.32 -11.69 10.26
C VAL A 254 2.58 -13.01 9.52
N SER A 255 3.68 -13.09 8.78
CA SER A 255 4.06 -14.29 7.99
C SER A 255 4.37 -15.53 8.84
N ARG A 256 4.77 -15.37 10.11
CA ARG A 256 4.97 -16.47 11.07
C ARG A 256 3.67 -16.79 11.81
N LEU A 257 2.96 -15.76 12.29
CA LEU A 257 1.70 -15.91 13.02
C LEU A 257 0.61 -16.58 12.15
N ALA A 258 0.41 -16.12 10.90
CA ALA A 258 -0.65 -16.63 10.01
C ALA A 258 -0.55 -18.14 9.72
N LYS A 259 0.67 -18.73 9.75
CA LYS A 259 0.85 -20.18 9.59
C LYS A 259 0.30 -20.98 10.77
N ALA A 260 0.43 -20.47 11.99
CA ALA A 260 -0.10 -21.10 13.20
C ALA A 260 -1.61 -20.86 13.36
N PHE A 261 -2.14 -19.78 12.79
CA PHE A 261 -3.51 -19.32 13.01
C PHE A 261 -4.54 -19.94 12.05
N ALA A 262 -4.17 -20.29 10.81
CA ALA A 262 -5.09 -20.94 9.89
C ALA A 262 -5.67 -22.28 10.42
N PRO A 263 -4.89 -23.18 11.05
CA PRO A 263 -5.45 -24.35 11.72
C PRO A 263 -6.48 -24.01 12.81
N ILE A 264 -6.23 -22.98 13.62
CA ILE A 264 -7.09 -22.58 14.75
C ILE A 264 -8.48 -22.17 14.23
N VAL A 265 -8.54 -21.27 13.23
CA VAL A 265 -9.82 -20.79 12.68
C VAL A 265 -10.55 -21.89 11.92
N VAL A 266 -9.82 -22.77 11.22
CA VAL A 266 -10.43 -23.93 10.55
C VAL A 266 -11.07 -24.89 11.55
N VAL A 267 -10.39 -25.22 12.64
CA VAL A 267 -10.97 -26.06 13.71
C VAL A 267 -12.15 -25.34 14.39
N TRP A 268 -12.03 -24.05 14.69
CA TRP A 268 -13.13 -23.26 15.26
C TRP A 268 -14.40 -23.27 14.38
N LEU A 269 -14.25 -23.05 13.06
CA LEU A 269 -15.37 -23.08 12.12
C LEU A 269 -15.96 -24.49 11.96
N LEU A 270 -15.12 -25.54 11.94
CA LEU A 270 -15.57 -26.93 11.90
C LEU A 270 -16.33 -27.35 13.18
N LEU A 271 -15.88 -26.89 14.36
CA LEU A 271 -16.61 -27.13 15.62
C LEU A 271 -17.97 -26.42 15.58
N ASN A 272 -18.02 -25.17 15.16
CA ASN A 272 -19.27 -24.41 15.00
C ASN A 272 -20.24 -25.08 14.02
N PHE A 273 -19.75 -25.58 12.87
CA PHE A 273 -20.55 -26.36 11.93
C PHE A 273 -21.08 -27.67 12.54
N SER A 274 -20.22 -28.39 13.27
CA SER A 274 -20.57 -29.67 13.91
C SER A 274 -21.58 -29.50 15.04
N TYR A 275 -21.43 -28.45 15.86
CA TYR A 275 -22.40 -28.09 16.90
C TYR A 275 -23.70 -27.61 16.26
N GLY A 276 -23.63 -26.91 15.12
CA GLY A 276 -24.78 -26.59 14.27
C GLY A 276 -25.63 -27.81 13.93
N ILE A 277 -25.00 -28.84 13.37
CA ILE A 277 -25.65 -30.11 13.02
C ILE A 277 -26.19 -30.83 14.27
N TYR A 278 -25.39 -30.93 15.33
CA TYR A 278 -25.80 -31.58 16.58
C TYR A 278 -27.07 -30.95 17.17
N ASN A 279 -27.11 -29.62 17.30
CA ASN A 279 -28.25 -28.96 17.94
C ASN A 279 -29.53 -29.04 17.09
N LEU A 280 -29.41 -29.01 15.76
CA LEU A 280 -30.54 -29.24 14.86
C LEU A 280 -31.08 -30.68 14.93
N ALA A 281 -30.21 -31.66 15.14
CA ALA A 281 -30.60 -33.07 15.26
C ALA A 281 -31.21 -33.41 16.63
N VAL A 282 -30.77 -32.76 17.71
CA VAL A 282 -31.15 -33.08 19.09
C VAL A 282 -32.30 -32.20 19.62
N PHE A 283 -32.32 -30.91 19.30
CA PHE A 283 -33.28 -29.96 19.87
C PHE A 283 -34.43 -29.63 18.91
N ASP A 284 -34.18 -28.85 17.86
CA ASP A 284 -35.24 -28.33 17.00
C ASP A 284 -34.79 -28.03 15.57
N HIS A 285 -35.10 -28.95 14.64
CA HIS A 285 -34.86 -28.75 13.21
C HIS A 285 -35.86 -27.77 12.55
N THR A 286 -36.96 -27.38 13.22
CA THR A 286 -37.99 -26.52 12.62
C THR A 286 -37.53 -25.08 12.42
N VAL A 287 -36.47 -24.65 13.11
CA VAL A 287 -35.84 -23.34 12.93
C VAL A 287 -35.27 -23.13 11.53
N LEU A 288 -35.01 -24.21 10.77
CA LEU A 288 -34.58 -24.12 9.35
C LEU A 288 -35.62 -23.45 8.43
N LYS A 289 -36.86 -23.27 8.88
CA LYS A 289 -37.85 -22.43 8.19
C LYS A 289 -37.37 -20.98 8.00
N ALA A 290 -36.46 -20.50 8.85
CA ALA A 290 -35.83 -19.17 8.76
C ALA A 290 -35.10 -18.88 7.44
N PHE A 291 -34.70 -19.91 6.68
CA PHE A 291 -34.16 -19.71 5.32
C PHE A 291 -35.18 -19.04 4.39
N SER A 292 -36.49 -19.18 4.64
CA SER A 292 -37.51 -18.40 3.94
C SER A 292 -37.51 -16.95 4.43
N PRO A 293 -37.34 -15.94 3.54
CA PRO A 293 -37.33 -14.53 3.94
C PRO A 293 -38.68 -14.04 4.46
N THR A 294 -39.76 -14.83 4.28
CA THR A 294 -41.08 -14.56 4.86
C THR A 294 -41.04 -14.36 6.37
N PHE A 295 -40.13 -15.06 7.09
CA PHE A 295 -40.02 -14.95 8.54
C PHE A 295 -39.38 -13.62 8.98
N ALA A 296 -38.38 -13.13 8.24
CA ALA A 296 -37.85 -11.78 8.42
C ALA A 296 -38.92 -10.70 8.18
N PHE A 297 -39.80 -10.86 7.19
CA PHE A 297 -40.92 -9.94 6.99
C PHE A 297 -41.99 -10.04 8.09
N SER A 298 -42.38 -11.24 8.52
CA SER A 298 -43.39 -11.41 9.58
C SER A 298 -42.93 -10.87 10.93
N PHE A 299 -41.61 -10.91 11.20
CA PHE A 299 -40.99 -10.31 12.39
C PHE A 299 -41.29 -8.80 12.47
N PHE A 300 -40.94 -8.04 11.42
CA PHE A 300 -41.26 -6.61 11.34
C PHE A 300 -42.76 -6.28 11.37
N VAL A 301 -43.62 -7.18 10.85
CA VAL A 301 -45.07 -6.98 10.81
C VAL A 301 -45.74 -7.22 12.17
N ARG A 302 -45.14 -8.04 13.05
CA ARG A 302 -45.63 -8.27 14.42
C ARG A 302 -45.36 -7.07 15.31
N ASP A 303 -44.07 -6.80 15.57
CA ASP A 303 -43.63 -5.73 16.48
C ASP A 303 -42.57 -4.88 15.79
N SER A 304 -43.03 -3.89 15.02
CA SER A 304 -42.15 -3.08 14.16
C SER A 304 -41.09 -2.29 14.95
N THR A 305 -41.39 -1.87 16.18
CA THR A 305 -40.46 -1.10 17.02
C THR A 305 -39.32 -1.98 17.55
N ASP A 306 -39.66 -3.09 18.22
CA ASP A 306 -38.66 -3.94 18.87
C ASP A 306 -37.87 -4.74 17.82
N SER A 307 -38.52 -5.18 16.75
CA SER A 307 -37.84 -5.75 15.57
C SER A 307 -36.82 -4.76 14.98
N PHE A 308 -37.18 -3.48 14.88
CA PHE A 308 -36.25 -2.44 14.40
C PHE A 308 -35.09 -2.21 15.38
N LEU A 309 -35.31 -2.20 16.69
CA LEU A 309 -34.24 -2.07 17.69
C LEU A 309 -33.31 -3.29 17.75
N SER A 310 -33.84 -4.50 17.47
CA SER A 310 -33.09 -5.76 17.44
C SER A 310 -32.07 -5.84 16.28
N LEU A 311 -32.29 -5.10 15.18
CA LEU A 311 -31.33 -4.98 14.08
C LEU A 311 -29.96 -4.46 14.55
N GLY A 312 -29.93 -3.68 15.63
CA GLY A 312 -28.72 -3.21 16.30
C GLY A 312 -27.85 -4.33 16.89
N GLY A 313 -28.43 -5.51 17.17
CA GLY A 313 -27.69 -6.73 17.51
C GLY A 313 -27.39 -7.59 16.29
N ILE A 314 -28.36 -7.73 15.37
CA ILE A 314 -28.23 -8.55 14.15
C ILE A 314 -27.08 -8.07 13.25
N LEU A 315 -26.78 -6.76 13.22
CA LEU A 315 -25.65 -6.21 12.45
C LEU A 315 -24.30 -6.83 12.85
N LEU A 316 -24.15 -7.28 14.10
CA LEU A 316 -22.91 -7.86 14.63
C LEU A 316 -22.54 -9.18 13.92
N ALA A 317 -23.47 -9.78 13.16
CA ALA A 317 -23.23 -10.95 12.32
C ALA A 317 -22.40 -10.66 11.06
N PHE A 318 -22.21 -9.39 10.67
CA PHE A 318 -21.47 -9.02 9.44
C PHE A 318 -20.38 -7.96 9.63
N THR A 319 -20.03 -7.58 10.86
CA THR A 319 -19.14 -6.42 11.08
C THR A 319 -17.73 -6.56 10.51
N GLY A 320 -17.17 -7.77 10.46
CA GLY A 320 -15.85 -8.03 9.86
C GLY A 320 -15.77 -7.91 8.33
N VAL A 321 -16.84 -7.47 7.66
CA VAL A 321 -16.89 -7.42 6.20
C VAL A 321 -16.03 -6.30 5.58
N GLU A 322 -15.80 -5.19 6.29
CA GLU A 322 -14.88 -4.14 5.85
C GLU A 322 -13.41 -4.54 6.05
N ALA A 323 -13.10 -5.32 7.09
CA ALA A 323 -11.79 -5.94 7.26
C ALA A 323 -11.48 -6.91 6.11
N LEU A 324 -12.46 -7.76 5.74
CA LEU A 324 -12.42 -8.61 4.56
C LEU A 324 -12.18 -7.83 3.26
N PHE A 325 -12.69 -6.60 3.16
CA PHE A 325 -12.43 -5.75 2.00
C PHE A 325 -11.02 -5.13 2.04
N ALA A 326 -10.56 -4.65 3.19
CA ALA A 326 -9.20 -4.10 3.36
C ALA A 326 -8.10 -5.15 3.08
N ASP A 327 -8.27 -6.37 3.61
CA ASP A 327 -7.30 -7.47 3.53
C ASP A 327 -7.09 -8.06 2.12
N LEU A 328 -7.84 -7.57 1.13
CA LEU A 328 -7.54 -7.83 -0.28
C LEU A 328 -6.11 -7.39 -0.65
N GLY A 329 -5.53 -6.42 0.06
CA GLY A 329 -4.12 -6.03 -0.06
C GLY A 329 -3.11 -7.14 0.27
N ALA A 330 -3.51 -8.17 1.02
CA ALA A 330 -2.71 -9.35 1.35
C ALA A 330 -3.13 -10.62 0.59
N PHE A 331 -4.42 -10.76 0.24
CA PHE A 331 -4.97 -11.99 -0.37
C PHE A 331 -5.70 -11.72 -1.69
N SER A 332 -5.59 -12.64 -2.65
CA SER A 332 -6.27 -12.45 -3.94
C SER A 332 -7.79 -12.63 -3.83
N GLN A 333 -8.57 -11.80 -4.52
CA GLN A 333 -10.04 -11.87 -4.59
C GLN A 333 -10.59 -13.30 -4.76
N ARG A 334 -10.00 -14.10 -5.67
CA ARG A 334 -10.45 -15.46 -5.95
C ARG A 334 -10.22 -16.42 -4.78
N ALA A 335 -9.16 -16.22 -4.01
CA ALA A 335 -8.91 -16.99 -2.79
C ALA A 335 -10.04 -16.74 -1.79
N ILE A 336 -10.35 -15.47 -1.51
CA ILE A 336 -11.44 -15.05 -0.61
C ILE A 336 -12.80 -15.59 -1.09
N GLN A 337 -13.09 -15.54 -2.39
CA GLN A 337 -14.34 -16.08 -2.94
C GLN A 337 -14.48 -17.60 -2.73
N ILE A 338 -13.40 -18.36 -2.95
CA ILE A 338 -13.39 -19.82 -2.75
C ILE A 338 -13.52 -20.16 -1.27
N SER A 339 -12.73 -19.53 -0.39
CA SER A 339 -12.73 -19.83 1.05
C SER A 339 -14.00 -19.35 1.77
N TRP A 340 -14.65 -18.29 1.28
CA TRP A 340 -15.94 -17.85 1.81
C TRP A 340 -17.05 -18.83 1.44
N ILE A 341 -17.30 -18.99 0.13
CA ILE A 341 -18.45 -19.76 -0.39
C ILE A 341 -18.31 -21.25 -0.07
N GLY A 342 -17.09 -21.80 -0.20
CA GLY A 342 -16.83 -23.22 -0.01
C GLY A 342 -16.63 -23.67 1.44
N PHE A 343 -16.45 -22.76 2.39
CA PHE A 343 -16.12 -23.13 3.77
C PHE A 343 -16.70 -22.21 4.85
N ALA A 344 -16.32 -20.93 4.89
CA ALA A 344 -16.70 -20.08 6.03
C ALA A 344 -18.21 -19.78 6.09
N TYR A 345 -18.84 -19.48 4.95
CA TYR A 345 -20.28 -19.21 4.84
C TYR A 345 -21.16 -20.36 5.39
N PRO A 346 -21.02 -21.63 4.94
CA PRO A 346 -21.82 -22.72 5.48
C PRO A 346 -21.52 -23.01 6.96
N CYS A 347 -20.26 -22.83 7.43
CA CYS A 347 -19.93 -23.00 8.84
C CYS A 347 -20.66 -21.98 9.73
N ILE A 348 -20.64 -20.70 9.35
CA ILE A 348 -21.26 -19.61 10.11
C ILE A 348 -22.80 -19.72 10.10
N LEU A 349 -23.41 -20.05 8.94
CA LEU A 349 -24.86 -20.26 8.89
C LEU A 349 -25.31 -21.41 9.80
N MET A 350 -24.59 -22.54 9.77
CA MET A 350 -24.93 -23.68 10.62
C MET A 350 -24.76 -23.39 12.11
N ALA A 351 -23.76 -22.58 12.50
CA ALA A 351 -23.64 -22.10 13.88
C ALA A 351 -24.90 -21.36 14.34
N TYR A 352 -25.36 -20.36 13.59
CA TYR A 352 -26.57 -19.60 13.95
C TYR A 352 -27.83 -20.48 13.96
N CYS A 353 -27.98 -21.40 13.01
CA CYS A 353 -29.10 -22.35 13.01
C CYS A 353 -29.08 -23.29 14.22
N GLY A 354 -27.91 -23.78 14.64
CA GLY A 354 -27.79 -24.63 15.83
C GLY A 354 -28.04 -23.87 17.14
N GLN A 355 -27.53 -22.65 17.26
CA GLN A 355 -27.80 -21.79 18.41
C GLN A 355 -29.31 -21.50 18.54
N ALA A 356 -29.98 -21.16 17.44
CA ALA A 356 -31.43 -20.98 17.45
C ALA A 356 -32.19 -22.27 17.80
N ALA A 357 -31.71 -23.45 17.36
CA ALA A 357 -32.31 -24.72 17.74
C ALA A 357 -32.18 -25.03 19.24
N ARG A 358 -31.09 -24.60 19.89
CA ARG A 358 -30.92 -24.69 21.35
C ARG A 358 -31.83 -23.70 22.09
N ILE A 359 -31.86 -22.44 21.66
CA ILE A 359 -32.65 -21.36 22.28
C ILE A 359 -34.16 -21.59 22.11
N SER A 360 -34.62 -22.25 21.04
CA SER A 360 -36.05 -22.52 20.84
C SER A 360 -36.63 -23.55 21.81
N VAL A 361 -35.78 -24.34 22.46
CA VAL A 361 -36.15 -25.29 23.53
C VAL A 361 -35.86 -24.70 24.92
N GLU A 362 -34.75 -23.98 25.08
CA GLU A 362 -34.34 -23.33 26.32
C GLU A 362 -34.14 -21.82 26.10
N PRO A 363 -35.19 -20.98 26.26
CA PRO A 363 -35.12 -19.55 25.95
C PRO A 363 -34.06 -18.79 26.75
N SER A 364 -33.68 -19.28 27.95
CA SER A 364 -32.62 -18.69 28.77
C SER A 364 -31.22 -18.80 28.15
N ALA A 365 -31.00 -19.71 27.19
CA ALA A 365 -29.71 -19.91 26.54
C ALA A 365 -29.24 -18.71 25.68
N TYR A 366 -30.10 -17.71 25.43
CA TYR A 366 -29.76 -16.55 24.62
C TYR A 366 -28.62 -15.69 25.19
N ASP A 367 -28.40 -15.71 26.51
CA ASP A 367 -27.35 -14.92 27.20
C ASP A 367 -25.93 -15.35 26.80
N ASN A 368 -25.70 -16.66 26.66
CA ASN A 368 -24.41 -17.27 26.32
C ASN A 368 -24.59 -18.28 25.18
N PRO A 369 -25.05 -17.83 24.00
CA PRO A 369 -25.68 -18.69 22.99
C PRO A 369 -24.72 -19.74 22.42
N PHE A 370 -23.43 -19.40 22.29
CA PHE A 370 -22.42 -20.36 21.88
C PHE A 370 -22.17 -21.43 22.95
N PHE A 371 -21.89 -21.03 24.19
CA PHE A 371 -21.46 -21.95 25.25
C PHE A 371 -22.59 -22.90 25.70
N GLU A 372 -23.84 -22.41 25.74
CA GLU A 372 -25.03 -23.23 26.02
C GLU A 372 -25.42 -24.19 24.88
N SER A 373 -24.86 -23.98 23.69
CA SER A 373 -25.05 -24.83 22.50
C SER A 373 -23.94 -25.87 22.31
N VAL A 374 -22.97 -25.95 23.24
CA VAL A 374 -21.87 -26.93 23.14
C VAL A 374 -22.36 -28.32 23.55
N PRO A 375 -22.07 -29.40 22.78
CA PRO A 375 -22.43 -30.76 23.17
C PRO A 375 -21.80 -31.21 24.51
N PRO A 376 -22.44 -32.14 25.24
CA PRO A 376 -21.90 -32.67 26.49
C PRO A 376 -20.45 -33.15 26.36
N GLY A 377 -19.59 -32.74 27.29
CA GLY A 377 -18.16 -33.07 27.31
C GLY A 377 -17.26 -32.16 26.45
N MET A 378 -17.80 -31.37 25.51
CA MET A 378 -17.00 -30.50 24.63
C MET A 378 -16.73 -29.09 25.17
N PHE A 379 -17.26 -28.74 26.35
CA PHE A 379 -17.21 -27.37 26.90
C PHE A 379 -15.80 -26.80 27.03
N TYR A 380 -14.91 -27.46 27.78
CA TYR A 380 -13.54 -26.96 28.01
C TYR A 380 -12.70 -26.88 26.72
N PRO A 381 -12.72 -27.87 25.80
CA PRO A 381 -12.15 -27.72 24.47
C PRO A 381 -12.69 -26.50 23.71
N SER A 382 -14.00 -26.27 23.76
CA SER A 382 -14.65 -25.14 23.07
C SER A 382 -14.22 -23.79 23.65
N LEU A 383 -14.06 -23.69 24.97
CA LEU A 383 -13.58 -22.48 25.64
C LEU A 383 -12.12 -22.14 25.29
N ILE A 384 -11.25 -23.15 25.21
CA ILE A 384 -9.86 -22.94 24.80
C ILE A 384 -9.82 -22.47 23.34
N ILE A 385 -10.57 -23.11 22.45
CA ILE A 385 -10.57 -22.77 21.02
C ILE A 385 -11.31 -21.44 20.75
N SER A 386 -12.34 -21.06 21.52
CA SER A 386 -12.98 -19.74 21.38
C SER A 386 -12.02 -18.60 21.77
N ILE A 387 -11.24 -18.76 22.84
CA ILE A 387 -10.21 -17.79 23.24
C ILE A 387 -9.12 -17.71 22.18
N LEU A 388 -8.63 -18.84 21.67
CA LEU A 388 -7.65 -18.84 20.57
C LEU A 388 -8.21 -18.21 19.29
N ALA A 389 -9.45 -18.49 18.92
CA ALA A 389 -10.12 -17.88 17.76
C ALA A 389 -10.29 -16.37 17.91
N ALA A 390 -10.66 -15.88 19.11
CA ALA A 390 -10.73 -14.46 19.42
C ALA A 390 -9.36 -13.76 19.34
N VAL A 391 -8.28 -14.41 19.78
CA VAL A 391 -6.90 -13.90 19.62
C VAL A 391 -6.50 -13.81 18.15
N VAL A 392 -6.91 -14.77 17.31
CA VAL A 392 -6.68 -14.71 15.86
C VAL A 392 -7.51 -13.62 15.19
N ALA A 393 -8.80 -13.50 15.52
CA ALA A 393 -9.69 -12.44 15.04
C ALA A 393 -9.12 -11.04 15.35
N SER A 394 -8.63 -10.87 16.57
CA SER A 394 -7.94 -9.65 17.01
C SER A 394 -6.70 -9.34 16.15
N GLN A 395 -5.92 -10.35 15.78
CA GLN A 395 -4.71 -10.16 14.97
C GLN A 395 -5.02 -9.77 13.52
N ALA A 396 -6.10 -10.29 12.95
CA ALA A 396 -6.57 -9.90 11.63
C ALA A 396 -6.80 -8.39 11.56
N MET A 397 -7.57 -7.84 12.51
CA MET A 397 -7.88 -6.42 12.60
C MET A 397 -6.63 -5.56 12.79
N ILE A 398 -5.67 -5.98 13.64
CA ILE A 398 -4.38 -5.30 13.79
C ILE A 398 -3.61 -5.27 12.45
N THR A 399 -3.67 -6.34 11.66
CA THR A 399 -3.04 -6.42 10.33
C THR A 399 -3.71 -5.49 9.33
N SER A 400 -5.05 -5.46 9.28
CA SER A 400 -5.81 -4.53 8.44
C SER A 400 -5.53 -3.07 8.81
N ALA A 401 -5.36 -2.76 10.11
CA ALA A 401 -4.98 -1.43 10.59
C ALA A 401 -3.63 -0.96 10.02
N PHE A 402 -2.60 -1.84 10.03
CA PHE A 402 -1.29 -1.51 9.47
C PHE A 402 -1.34 -1.34 7.94
N GLN A 403 -2.16 -2.14 7.24
CA GLN A 403 -2.38 -1.99 5.79
C GLN A 403 -3.05 -0.64 5.47
N LEU A 404 -4.15 -0.31 6.13
CA LEU A 404 -4.86 0.97 5.94
C LEU A 404 -3.97 2.16 6.27
N LEU A 405 -3.21 2.12 7.37
CA LEU A 405 -2.28 3.19 7.72
C LEU A 405 -1.19 3.38 6.65
N SER A 406 -0.66 2.28 6.09
CA SER A 406 0.27 2.31 4.95
C SER A 406 -0.37 2.95 3.70
N GLN A 407 -1.62 2.63 3.35
CA GLN A 407 -2.34 3.27 2.22
C GLN A 407 -2.47 4.79 2.42
N VAL A 408 -2.88 5.22 3.62
CA VAL A 408 -3.03 6.64 4.00
C VAL A 408 -1.68 7.38 3.94
N MET A 409 -0.60 6.74 4.40
CA MET A 409 0.77 7.27 4.31
C MET A 409 1.26 7.38 2.87
N ASN A 410 1.06 6.36 2.05
CA ASN A 410 1.49 6.34 0.65
C ASN A 410 0.79 7.44 -0.17
N THR A 411 -0.46 7.75 0.16
CA THR A 411 -1.25 8.82 -0.46
C THR A 411 -1.05 10.20 0.22
N SER A 412 -0.09 10.31 1.15
CA SER A 412 0.26 11.55 1.86
C SER A 412 -0.89 12.19 2.67
N TYR A 413 -1.79 11.36 3.22
CA TYR A 413 -2.80 11.77 4.20
C TYR A 413 -2.30 11.62 5.65
N PHE A 414 -1.16 10.93 5.87
CA PHE A 414 -0.48 10.82 7.16
C PHE A 414 1.04 10.98 7.01
N PRO A 415 1.79 11.43 8.04
CA PRO A 415 3.26 11.43 8.07
C PRO A 415 3.90 10.07 7.77
N GLN A 416 5.08 10.11 7.17
CA GLN A 416 5.90 8.91 6.91
C GLN A 416 6.60 8.45 8.19
N ILE A 417 5.88 7.69 9.01
CA ILE A 417 6.45 6.93 10.13
C ILE A 417 7.21 5.69 9.65
N GLN A 418 8.04 5.10 10.51
CA GLN A 418 8.82 3.92 10.16
C GLN A 418 7.92 2.69 10.00
N MET A 419 7.97 2.08 8.81
CA MET A 419 7.31 0.83 8.46
C MET A 419 8.38 -0.26 8.30
N ILE A 420 8.10 -1.46 8.81
CA ILE A 420 8.96 -2.63 8.69
C ILE A 420 8.22 -3.67 7.86
N TYR A 421 8.79 -4.10 6.74
CA TYR A 421 8.22 -5.16 5.92
C TYR A 421 8.60 -6.52 6.52
N THR A 422 7.60 -7.34 6.86
CA THR A 422 7.80 -8.61 7.61
C THR A 422 7.90 -9.84 6.71
N SER A 423 7.91 -9.64 5.38
CA SER A 423 7.77 -10.69 4.39
C SER A 423 8.52 -10.35 3.11
N ASN A 424 9.40 -11.26 2.68
CA ASN A 424 10.14 -11.13 1.42
C ASN A 424 9.30 -11.51 0.19
N LYS A 425 8.04 -11.93 0.39
CA LYS A 425 7.12 -12.39 -0.68
C LYS A 425 5.91 -11.46 -0.86
N PHE A 426 5.40 -10.85 0.21
CA PHE A 426 4.16 -10.06 0.18
C PHE A 426 4.38 -8.64 0.71
N TYR A 427 4.35 -7.65 -0.19
CA TYR A 427 4.51 -6.23 0.14
C TYR A 427 3.49 -5.71 1.19
N GLY A 428 2.28 -6.26 1.21
CA GLY A 428 1.21 -5.87 2.14
C GLY A 428 1.44 -6.28 3.60
N GLN A 429 2.42 -7.15 3.90
CA GLN A 429 2.67 -7.63 5.28
C GLN A 429 3.59 -6.68 6.04
N VAL A 430 3.04 -5.52 6.42
CA VAL A 430 3.73 -4.42 7.10
C VAL A 430 3.51 -4.48 8.62
N PHE A 431 4.56 -4.24 9.39
CA PHE A 431 4.51 -3.98 10.83
C PHE A 431 4.86 -2.51 11.11
N ILE A 432 4.06 -1.86 11.97
CA ILE A 432 4.22 -0.45 12.31
C ILE A 432 4.34 -0.31 13.84
N PRO A 433 5.57 -0.22 14.40
CA PRO A 433 5.79 -0.28 15.85
C PRO A 433 5.00 0.77 16.65
N MET A 434 4.95 2.01 16.15
CA MET A 434 4.24 3.09 16.85
C MET A 434 2.72 2.87 16.88
N ALA A 435 2.14 2.37 15.80
CA ALA A 435 0.72 2.04 15.74
C ALA A 435 0.40 0.85 16.65
N ASN A 436 1.27 -0.17 16.71
CA ASN A 436 1.12 -1.32 17.61
C ASN A 436 0.92 -0.91 19.08
N TRP A 437 1.77 -0.01 19.60
CA TRP A 437 1.65 0.48 20.97
C TRP A 437 0.39 1.33 21.19
N ILE A 438 0.01 2.17 20.23
CA ILE A 438 -1.21 3.00 20.33
C ILE A 438 -2.47 2.12 20.32
N LEU A 439 -2.55 1.13 19.42
CA LEU A 439 -3.64 0.17 19.36
C LEU A 439 -3.72 -0.64 20.66
N MET A 440 -2.61 -1.17 21.17
CA MET A 440 -2.58 -1.91 22.44
C MET A 440 -3.15 -1.09 23.60
N ILE A 441 -2.67 0.14 23.78
CA ILE A 441 -3.13 1.03 24.86
C ILE A 441 -4.62 1.34 24.69
N GLY A 442 -5.06 1.65 23.46
CA GLY A 442 -6.47 1.89 23.15
C GLY A 442 -7.36 0.70 23.50
N THR A 443 -7.00 -0.51 23.04
CA THR A 443 -7.78 -1.73 23.27
C THR A 443 -7.83 -2.09 24.76
N VAL A 444 -6.73 -1.98 25.50
CA VAL A 444 -6.71 -2.24 26.95
C VAL A 444 -7.60 -1.23 27.70
N ILE A 445 -7.54 0.06 27.36
CA ILE A 445 -8.42 1.09 27.95
C ILE A 445 -9.89 0.78 27.65
N VAL A 446 -10.23 0.46 26.39
CA VAL A 446 -11.60 0.10 26.00
C VAL A 446 -12.09 -1.13 26.77
N THR A 447 -11.27 -2.18 26.88
CA THR A 447 -11.60 -3.41 27.62
C THR A 447 -11.83 -3.14 29.11
N ALA A 448 -11.04 -2.24 29.71
CA ALA A 448 -11.18 -1.87 31.12
C ALA A 448 -12.41 -0.96 31.38
N VAL A 449 -12.77 -0.08 30.45
CA VAL A 449 -13.93 0.83 30.58
C VAL A 449 -15.24 0.12 30.27
N TYR A 450 -15.29 -0.69 29.22
CA TYR A 450 -16.49 -1.41 28.79
C TYR A 450 -16.55 -2.80 29.43
N ASN A 451 -16.94 -2.84 30.70
CA ASN A 451 -17.12 -4.07 31.49
C ASN A 451 -18.28 -4.99 31.04
N ASN A 452 -19.01 -4.63 29.99
CA ASN A 452 -20.14 -5.39 29.43
C ASN A 452 -20.09 -5.40 27.89
N THR A 453 -20.13 -6.61 27.32
CA THR A 453 -20.07 -6.92 25.88
C THR A 453 -21.29 -6.46 25.10
N THR A 454 -22.48 -6.34 25.69
CA THR A 454 -23.65 -5.80 24.99
C THR A 454 -23.54 -4.30 24.79
N LYS A 455 -23.13 -3.55 25.84
CA LYS A 455 -22.82 -2.11 25.74
C LYS A 455 -21.68 -1.83 24.76
N LEU A 456 -20.63 -2.65 24.78
CA LEU A 456 -19.52 -2.56 23.83
C LEU A 456 -19.98 -2.87 22.39
N GLY A 457 -20.80 -3.90 22.20
CA GLY A 457 -21.37 -4.28 20.90
C GLY A 457 -22.24 -3.19 20.28
N HIS A 458 -23.09 -2.52 21.08
CA HIS A 458 -23.87 -1.37 20.62
C HIS A 458 -22.98 -0.19 20.21
N ALA A 459 -21.90 0.08 20.95
CA ALA A 459 -20.95 1.13 20.63
C ALA A 459 -20.13 0.87 19.36
N TYR A 460 -19.84 -0.41 19.11
CA TYR A 460 -19.08 -0.91 17.97
C TYR A 460 -19.89 -0.86 16.66
N GLY A 461 -21.12 -1.38 16.69
CA GLY A 461 -21.93 -1.62 15.50
C GLY A 461 -22.20 -0.42 14.61
N PHE A 462 -22.47 0.75 15.21
CA PHE A 462 -22.81 1.97 14.48
C PHE A 462 -21.70 2.42 13.51
N CYS A 463 -20.44 2.42 13.97
CA CYS A 463 -19.31 2.87 13.15
C CYS A 463 -19.08 1.97 11.95
N VAL A 464 -19.24 0.65 12.12
CA VAL A 464 -19.08 -0.33 11.05
C VAL A 464 -20.17 -0.17 10.00
N VAL A 465 -21.44 -0.13 10.41
CA VAL A 465 -22.54 0.04 9.44
C VAL A 465 -22.41 1.37 8.69
N LEU A 466 -21.99 2.45 9.37
CA LEU A 466 -21.74 3.75 8.74
C LEU A 466 -20.64 3.68 7.66
N VAL A 467 -19.55 2.94 7.87
CA VAL A 467 -18.56 2.74 6.80
C VAL A 467 -19.09 1.82 5.69
N THR A 468 -19.88 0.79 5.99
CA THR A 468 -20.49 -0.04 4.92
C THR A 468 -21.42 0.78 4.01
N PHE A 469 -22.18 1.71 4.58
CA PHE A 469 -23.02 2.66 3.85
C PHE A 469 -22.18 3.60 2.97
N ILE A 470 -21.04 4.09 3.46
CA ILE A 470 -20.07 4.86 2.68
C ILE A 470 -19.54 4.03 1.50
N THR A 471 -19.12 2.80 1.75
CA THR A 471 -18.61 1.87 0.73
C THR A 471 -19.63 1.62 -0.38
N THR A 472 -20.90 1.36 -0.04
CA THR A 472 -22.00 1.19 -1.01
C THR A 472 -22.15 2.39 -1.95
N ASN A 473 -22.01 3.61 -1.43
CA ASN A 473 -22.08 4.84 -2.24
C ASN A 473 -20.83 5.03 -3.13
N LEU A 474 -19.63 4.78 -2.61
CA LEU A 474 -18.39 4.91 -3.38
C LEU A 474 -18.29 3.85 -4.49
N VAL A 475 -18.71 2.61 -4.21
CA VAL A 475 -18.70 1.50 -5.19
C VAL A 475 -19.71 1.72 -6.31
N ALA A 476 -20.87 2.35 -6.04
CA ALA A 476 -21.81 2.74 -7.10
C ALA A 476 -21.19 3.74 -8.11
N LEU A 477 -20.37 4.69 -7.64
CA LEU A 477 -19.62 5.59 -8.52
C LEU A 477 -18.56 4.83 -9.34
N VAL A 478 -17.85 3.87 -8.73
CA VAL A 478 -16.90 2.99 -9.44
C VAL A 478 -17.61 2.15 -10.51
N ALA A 479 -18.80 1.62 -10.23
CA ALA A 479 -19.58 0.84 -11.19
C ALA A 479 -19.97 1.65 -12.44
N ILE A 480 -20.38 2.91 -12.25
CA ILE A 480 -20.75 3.82 -13.35
C ILE A 480 -19.50 4.24 -14.16
N ILE A 481 -18.41 4.58 -13.50
CA ILE A 481 -17.26 5.25 -14.13
C ILE A 481 -16.18 4.26 -14.59
N VAL A 482 -15.76 3.36 -13.69
CA VAL A 482 -14.62 2.46 -13.89
C VAL A 482 -15.07 1.16 -14.56
N TRP A 483 -16.16 0.55 -14.10
CA TRP A 483 -16.72 -0.63 -14.76
C TRP A 483 -17.55 -0.29 -16.01
N ARG A 484 -17.81 1.00 -16.25
CA ARG A 484 -18.56 1.54 -17.40
C ARG A 484 -19.98 0.95 -17.54
N LEU A 485 -20.57 0.48 -16.43
CA LEU A 485 -21.92 -0.04 -16.41
C LEU A 485 -22.94 1.10 -16.62
N PRO A 486 -24.06 0.85 -17.33
CA PRO A 486 -25.10 1.86 -17.47
C PRO A 486 -25.80 2.12 -16.14
N TRP A 487 -26.06 3.39 -15.85
CA TRP A 487 -26.70 3.86 -14.61
C TRP A 487 -28.00 3.10 -14.26
N PHE A 488 -28.81 2.71 -15.25
CA PHE A 488 -30.08 1.99 -15.02
C PHE A 488 -29.91 0.54 -14.53
N LEU A 489 -28.73 -0.07 -14.67
CA LEU A 489 -28.41 -1.34 -14.01
C LEU A 489 -27.81 -1.12 -12.61
N VAL A 490 -27.06 -0.02 -12.43
CA VAL A 490 -26.42 0.29 -11.15
C VAL A 490 -27.44 0.79 -10.13
N LEU A 491 -28.34 1.71 -10.50
CA LEU A 491 -29.26 2.34 -9.54
C LEU A 491 -30.20 1.36 -8.83
N PRO A 492 -30.83 0.34 -9.48
CA PRO A 492 -31.68 -0.60 -8.76
C PRO A 492 -30.90 -1.42 -7.72
N VAL A 493 -29.70 -1.89 -8.08
CA VAL A 493 -28.83 -2.67 -7.19
C VAL A 493 -28.30 -1.80 -6.04
N TRP A 494 -27.86 -0.58 -6.35
CA TRP A 494 -27.46 0.41 -5.35
C TRP A 494 -28.61 0.77 -4.41
N ALA A 495 -29.82 0.98 -4.92
CA ALA A 495 -30.98 1.33 -4.11
C ALA A 495 -31.32 0.21 -3.10
N VAL A 496 -31.27 -1.06 -3.51
CA VAL A 496 -31.49 -2.21 -2.60
C VAL A 496 -30.43 -2.26 -1.49
N PHE A 497 -29.15 -2.08 -1.80
CA PHE A 497 -28.12 -2.09 -0.76
C PHE A 497 -28.12 -0.81 0.09
N LEU A 498 -28.47 0.34 -0.48
CA LEU A 498 -28.60 1.60 0.25
C LEU A 498 -29.76 1.56 1.25
N THR A 499 -30.90 0.95 0.91
CA THR A 499 -32.01 0.79 1.85
C THR A 499 -31.70 -0.23 2.94
N LEU A 500 -31.01 -1.34 2.62
CA LEU A 500 -30.55 -2.30 3.62
C LEU A 500 -29.54 -1.68 4.60
N ASP A 501 -28.46 -1.08 4.08
CA ASP A 501 -27.45 -0.40 4.90
C ASP A 501 -28.08 0.77 5.69
N GLY A 502 -28.99 1.52 5.08
CA GLY A 502 -29.73 2.60 5.72
C GLY A 502 -30.66 2.13 6.84
N LEU A 503 -31.29 0.96 6.71
CA LEU A 503 -32.15 0.37 7.74
C LEU A 503 -31.31 -0.07 8.96
N PHE A 504 -30.19 -0.77 8.73
CA PHE A 504 -29.25 -1.11 9.81
C PHE A 504 -28.63 0.14 10.45
N LEU A 505 -28.29 1.17 9.66
CA LEU A 505 -27.71 2.41 10.16
C LEU A 505 -28.71 3.19 11.01
N ALA A 506 -29.97 3.27 10.58
CA ALA A 506 -31.04 3.93 11.33
C ALA A 506 -31.31 3.22 12.67
N SER A 507 -31.31 1.88 12.68
CA SER A 507 -31.40 1.10 13.92
C SER A 507 -30.21 1.36 14.84
N ALA A 508 -28.98 1.22 14.33
CA ALA A 508 -27.77 1.43 15.11
C ALA A 508 -27.65 2.87 15.66
N ALA A 509 -28.17 3.86 14.94
CA ALA A 509 -28.20 5.26 15.38
C ALA A 509 -29.07 5.48 16.64
N THR A 510 -30.09 4.64 16.91
CA THR A 510 -30.86 4.74 18.16
C THR A 510 -29.99 4.51 19.39
N LYS A 511 -28.99 3.62 19.28
CA LYS A 511 -28.06 3.23 20.35
C LYS A 511 -26.79 4.10 20.41
N PHE A 512 -26.79 5.25 19.71
CA PHE A 512 -25.64 6.15 19.64
C PHE A 512 -25.25 6.71 21.03
N VAL A 513 -26.25 7.04 21.86
CA VAL A 513 -26.06 7.60 23.21
C VAL A 513 -25.51 6.53 24.17
N ASP A 514 -25.90 5.27 24.00
CA ASP A 514 -25.53 4.15 24.90
C ASP A 514 -24.05 3.75 24.82
N GLY A 515 -23.32 4.25 23.81
CA GLY A 515 -21.86 4.13 23.75
C GLY A 515 -21.23 4.44 22.40
N ALA A 516 -21.99 4.44 21.31
CA ALA A 516 -21.44 4.59 19.95
C ALA A 516 -20.87 6.00 19.65
N TRP A 517 -21.21 6.99 20.47
CA TRP A 517 -20.59 8.31 20.41
C TRP A 517 -19.07 8.28 20.62
N PHE A 518 -18.55 7.39 21.47
CA PHE A 518 -17.11 7.33 21.79
C PHE A 518 -16.28 6.94 20.56
N THR A 519 -16.72 5.89 19.89
CA THR A 519 -16.07 5.28 18.72
C THR A 519 -16.15 6.22 17.51
N PHE A 520 -17.30 6.88 17.35
CA PHE A 520 -17.52 7.93 16.35
C PHE A 520 -16.66 9.19 16.59
N VAL A 521 -16.52 9.65 17.83
CA VAL A 521 -15.65 10.79 18.19
C VAL A 521 -14.19 10.46 17.90
N LEU A 522 -13.74 9.24 18.23
CA LEU A 522 -12.38 8.78 17.90
C LEU A 522 -12.12 8.79 16.38
N ALA A 523 -13.07 8.28 15.59
CA ALA A 523 -13.00 8.34 14.13
C ALA A 523 -12.99 9.79 13.60
N CYS A 524 -13.78 10.69 14.18
CA CYS A 524 -13.76 12.12 13.84
C CYS A 524 -12.41 12.79 14.14
N ILE A 525 -11.78 12.48 15.28
CA ILE A 525 -10.45 12.99 15.64
C ILE A 525 -9.38 12.51 14.66
N LEU A 526 -9.38 11.21 14.34
CA LEU A 526 -8.47 10.62 13.34
C LEU A 526 -8.66 11.25 11.95
N ALA A 527 -9.92 11.39 11.51
CA ALA A 527 -10.25 12.01 10.23
C ALA A 527 -9.81 13.48 10.19
N LEU A 528 -9.97 14.23 11.29
CA LEU A 528 -9.48 15.61 11.40
C LEU A 528 -7.96 15.67 11.24
N VAL A 529 -7.20 14.80 11.92
CA VAL A 529 -5.73 14.72 11.78
C VAL A 529 -5.33 14.47 10.33
N PHE A 530 -5.96 13.50 9.66
CA PHE A 530 -5.68 13.19 8.25
C PHE A 530 -6.06 14.34 7.30
N ILE A 531 -7.21 15.00 7.50
CA ILE A 531 -7.64 16.14 6.68
C ILE A 531 -6.70 17.34 6.86
N VAL A 532 -6.29 17.65 8.09
CA VAL A 532 -5.38 18.76 8.40
C VAL A 532 -3.99 18.50 7.85
N TRP A 533 -3.45 17.29 8.03
CA TRP A 533 -2.17 16.89 7.44
C TRP A 533 -2.20 17.02 5.92
N ARG A 534 -3.23 16.45 5.28
CA ARG A 534 -3.39 16.49 3.83
C ARG A 534 -3.58 17.91 3.30
N TYR A 535 -4.30 18.78 4.02
CA TYR A 535 -4.43 20.20 3.67
C TYR A 535 -3.07 20.89 3.71
N GLY A 536 -2.28 20.68 4.77
CA GLY A 536 -0.93 21.22 4.90
C GLY A 536 0.00 20.73 3.79
N LYS A 537 -0.01 19.43 3.48
CA LYS A 537 0.68 18.83 2.33
C LYS A 537 0.29 19.46 1.00
N GLU A 538 -1.00 19.72 0.77
CA GLU A 538 -1.47 20.38 -0.45
C GLU A 538 -1.08 21.86 -0.53
N GLN A 539 -0.90 22.58 0.58
CA GLN A 539 -0.33 23.94 0.55
C GLN A 539 1.19 23.89 0.35
N GLN A 540 1.91 22.94 0.97
CA GLN A 540 3.33 22.70 0.72
C GLN A 540 3.57 22.47 -0.77
N TRP A 541 2.86 21.53 -1.41
CA TRP A 541 3.05 21.25 -2.84
C TRP A 541 2.74 22.47 -3.72
N LYS A 542 1.73 23.29 -3.40
CA LYS A 542 1.45 24.55 -4.13
C LYS A 542 2.54 25.61 -3.95
N ALA A 543 3.28 25.59 -2.84
CA ALA A 543 4.46 26.44 -2.65
C ALA A 543 5.69 25.84 -3.36
N GLU A 544 5.81 24.51 -3.38
CA GLU A 544 6.90 23.82 -4.09
C GLU A 544 6.82 23.97 -5.61
N ASP A 545 5.61 23.97 -6.18
CA ASP A 545 5.38 24.00 -7.63
C ASP A 545 5.68 25.38 -8.26
N LYS A 546 5.45 26.46 -7.52
CA LYS A 546 5.68 27.86 -7.96
C LYS A 546 7.13 28.18 -8.34
N ASN A 547 8.10 27.41 -7.83
CA ASN A 547 9.53 27.66 -8.00
C ASN A 547 10.25 26.52 -8.75
N ARG A 548 9.56 25.73 -9.58
CA ARG A 548 10.19 24.66 -10.39
C ARG A 548 10.74 25.18 -11.73
N LEU A 549 11.83 25.92 -11.65
CA LEU A 549 12.57 26.50 -12.78
C LEU A 549 13.23 25.41 -13.66
N GLY A 550 13.45 25.74 -14.93
CA GLY A 550 14.37 25.00 -15.79
C GLY A 550 15.83 25.35 -15.50
N LEU A 551 16.75 24.46 -15.84
CA LEU A 551 18.20 24.69 -15.66
C LEU A 551 18.68 25.94 -16.43
N ARG A 552 18.02 26.23 -17.56
CA ARG A 552 18.21 27.42 -18.41
C ARG A 552 17.81 28.74 -17.75
N ASP A 553 16.89 28.72 -16.80
CA ASP A 553 16.44 29.94 -16.10
C ASP A 553 17.40 30.35 -14.97
N LEU A 554 18.32 29.45 -14.59
CA LEU A 554 19.19 29.58 -13.43
C LEU A 554 20.63 29.98 -13.79
N ILE A 555 21.18 29.43 -14.87
CA ILE A 555 22.58 29.66 -15.28
C ILE A 555 22.62 30.20 -16.70
N VAL A 556 23.16 31.41 -16.85
CA VAL A 556 23.49 32.00 -18.15
C VAL A 556 24.95 31.68 -18.47
N ARG A 557 25.19 31.21 -19.70
CA ARG A 557 26.52 30.98 -20.24
C ARG A 557 26.73 31.85 -21.47
N SER A 558 27.90 32.49 -21.53
CA SER A 558 28.46 33.08 -22.74
C SER A 558 29.70 32.27 -23.11
N ASP A 559 29.98 32.11 -24.41
CA ASP A 559 31.06 31.22 -24.89
C ASP A 559 32.45 31.66 -24.39
N ASP A 560 32.64 32.93 -24.02
CA ASP A 560 33.92 33.54 -23.59
C ASP A 560 33.98 33.94 -22.09
N ALA A 561 32.99 33.60 -21.26
CA ALA A 561 32.90 34.06 -19.87
C ALA A 561 32.66 32.91 -18.86
N PRO A 562 33.09 33.05 -17.58
CA PRO A 562 32.70 32.10 -16.54
C PRO A 562 31.17 32.00 -16.44
N PRO A 563 30.60 30.82 -16.10
CA PRO A 563 29.16 30.66 -15.96
C PRO A 563 28.63 31.60 -14.88
N ARG A 564 27.59 32.36 -15.19
CA ARG A 564 26.95 33.29 -14.26
C ARG A 564 25.55 32.82 -13.90
N LEU A 565 25.08 33.21 -12.72
CA LEU A 565 23.66 33.14 -12.39
C LEU A 565 22.88 34.03 -13.37
N ALA A 566 21.65 33.65 -13.71
CA ALA A 566 20.79 34.55 -14.49
C ALA A 566 20.51 35.85 -13.71
N ASP A 567 20.34 36.98 -14.40
CA ASP A 567 20.23 38.32 -13.78
C ASP A 567 19.13 38.40 -12.71
N LYS A 568 18.02 37.68 -12.93
CA LYS A 568 16.89 37.52 -12.00
C LYS A 568 17.28 36.93 -10.63
N TYR A 569 18.43 36.26 -10.54
CA TYR A 569 18.96 35.60 -9.35
C TYR A 569 20.29 36.21 -8.87
N GLY A 570 20.66 37.39 -9.36
CA GLY A 570 21.78 38.19 -8.84
C GLY A 570 22.95 38.39 -9.82
N GLY A 571 23.02 37.65 -10.93
CA GLY A 571 24.05 37.82 -11.96
C GLY A 571 25.48 37.41 -11.57
N GLY A 572 25.69 36.89 -10.34
CA GLY A 572 27.00 36.53 -9.78
C GLY A 572 27.75 35.44 -10.56
N GLU A 573 29.08 35.46 -10.49
CA GLU A 573 29.94 34.46 -11.13
C GLU A 573 29.97 33.16 -10.33
N ILE A 574 29.78 32.02 -11.01
CA ILE A 574 29.68 30.72 -10.33
C ILE A 574 31.08 30.09 -10.20
N TYR A 575 31.66 30.24 -9.01
CA TYR A 575 32.96 29.66 -8.63
C TYR A 575 32.95 28.12 -8.69
N ARG A 576 34.13 27.51 -8.88
CA ARG A 576 34.30 26.04 -8.83
C ARG A 576 34.92 25.58 -7.53
N ILE A 577 34.23 24.66 -6.85
CA ILE A 577 34.73 23.90 -5.71
C ILE A 577 35.23 22.55 -6.23
N LYS A 578 36.41 22.13 -5.77
CA LYS A 578 36.98 20.82 -6.13
C LYS A 578 36.22 19.70 -5.42
N GLY A 579 35.80 18.68 -6.14
CA GLY A 579 35.17 17.49 -5.54
C GLY A 579 33.94 16.98 -6.28
N LEU A 580 33.35 15.91 -5.73
CA LEU A 580 32.12 15.28 -6.18
C LEU A 580 30.94 15.69 -5.29
N GLY A 581 30.00 16.46 -5.83
CA GLY A 581 28.75 16.85 -5.14
C GLY A 581 27.59 15.92 -5.46
N ILE A 582 27.04 15.22 -4.46
CA ILE A 582 25.86 14.38 -4.58
C ILE A 582 24.66 15.13 -4.02
N PHE A 583 23.79 15.64 -4.89
CA PHE A 583 22.62 16.43 -4.55
C PHE A 583 21.36 15.57 -4.58
N PHE A 584 20.67 15.42 -3.45
CA PHE A 584 19.47 14.58 -3.37
C PHE A 584 18.26 15.22 -4.05
N ASP A 585 17.72 14.54 -5.07
CA ASP A 585 16.51 14.94 -5.80
C ASP A 585 15.28 14.16 -5.31
N LYS A 586 14.26 14.88 -4.87
CA LYS A 586 12.96 14.31 -4.50
C LYS A 586 12.07 14.00 -5.71
N ALA A 587 12.21 14.76 -6.79
CA ALA A 587 11.31 14.71 -7.94
C ALA A 587 11.80 13.76 -9.05
N GLY A 588 13.12 13.62 -9.20
CA GLY A 588 13.75 12.76 -10.21
C GLY A 588 13.75 13.32 -11.63
N ASP A 589 12.98 14.37 -11.89
CA ASP A 589 12.60 14.86 -13.21
C ASP A 589 13.32 16.18 -13.60
N LYS A 590 13.13 17.23 -12.79
CA LYS A 590 13.69 18.59 -13.00
C LYS A 590 14.94 18.85 -12.16
N VAL A 591 15.46 20.09 -12.18
CA VAL A 591 16.57 20.53 -11.33
C VAL A 591 16.22 20.32 -9.86
N PRO A 592 17.11 19.73 -9.03
CA PRO A 592 16.84 19.61 -7.60
C PRO A 592 16.78 20.98 -6.94
N VAL A 593 15.73 21.27 -6.16
CA VAL A 593 15.59 22.53 -5.41
C VAL A 593 16.79 22.78 -4.47
N VAL A 594 17.40 21.71 -3.95
CA VAL A 594 18.63 21.80 -3.14
C VAL A 594 19.81 22.37 -3.95
N TYR A 595 19.92 22.06 -5.23
CA TYR A 595 20.97 22.57 -6.11
C TYR A 595 20.71 24.03 -6.50
N GLU A 596 19.46 24.38 -6.81
CA GLU A 596 19.01 25.76 -7.01
C GLU A 596 19.38 26.66 -5.81
N GLU A 597 19.01 26.25 -4.60
CA GLU A 597 19.27 27.02 -3.38
C GLU A 597 20.75 26.99 -2.96
N PHE A 598 21.51 25.95 -3.33
CA PHE A 598 22.96 25.93 -3.16
C PHE A 598 23.63 26.98 -4.06
N LEU A 599 23.30 26.99 -5.35
CA LEU A 599 23.84 27.95 -6.32
C LEU A 599 23.55 29.40 -5.91
N LYS A 600 22.31 29.73 -5.51
CA LYS A 600 21.94 31.10 -5.08
C LYS A 600 22.64 31.59 -3.82
N LYS A 601 23.12 30.68 -2.96
CA LYS A 601 23.64 31.03 -1.62
C LYS A 601 25.16 31.01 -1.54
N PHE A 602 25.78 30.10 -2.29
CA PHE A 602 27.23 29.91 -2.29
C PHE A 602 27.88 30.41 -3.58
N GLU A 603 27.09 30.77 -4.60
CA GLU A 603 27.56 31.15 -5.95
C GLU A 603 28.62 30.19 -6.48
N ALA A 604 28.45 28.88 -6.22
CA ALA A 604 29.49 27.90 -6.45
C ALA A 604 28.95 26.54 -6.88
N GLN A 605 29.72 25.82 -7.70
CA GLN A 605 29.42 24.49 -8.24
C GLN A 605 30.59 23.53 -8.01
N GLN A 606 30.30 22.23 -7.91
CA GLN A 606 31.33 21.19 -7.74
C GLN A 606 31.90 20.75 -9.10
N ASP A 607 33.19 20.39 -9.15
CA ASP A 607 33.92 19.89 -10.35
C ASP A 607 33.16 18.78 -11.09
N VAL A 608 32.52 17.88 -10.32
CA VAL A 608 31.52 16.91 -10.80
C VAL A 608 30.32 16.94 -9.87
N HIS A 609 29.11 16.90 -10.40
CA HIS A 609 27.89 16.88 -9.59
C HIS A 609 26.85 15.88 -10.12
N VAL A 610 26.21 15.18 -9.18
CA VAL A 610 25.24 14.11 -9.44
C VAL A 610 23.91 14.46 -8.76
N PHE A 611 22.85 14.58 -9.56
CA PHE A 611 21.48 14.67 -9.07
C PHE A 611 20.97 13.25 -8.79
N LEU A 612 20.90 12.90 -7.51
CA LEU A 612 20.60 11.54 -7.04
C LEU A 612 19.14 11.42 -6.62
N HIS A 613 18.36 10.65 -7.37
CA HIS A 613 16.98 10.30 -7.03
C HIS A 613 16.88 8.86 -6.54
N LEU A 614 16.12 8.65 -5.47
CA LEU A 614 15.84 7.32 -4.92
C LEU A 614 14.39 6.92 -5.25
N ARG A 615 14.23 5.88 -6.09
CA ARG A 615 12.93 5.35 -6.50
C ARG A 615 12.66 4.03 -5.76
N ALA A 616 11.70 4.06 -4.83
CA ALA A 616 11.19 2.85 -4.20
C ALA A 616 10.27 2.08 -5.17
N LEU A 617 10.41 0.75 -5.21
CA LEU A 617 9.59 -0.18 -5.99
C LEU A 617 8.89 -1.21 -5.09
N HIS A 618 7.76 -1.75 -5.54
CA HIS A 618 6.95 -2.76 -4.82
C HIS A 618 7.52 -4.19 -4.85
N ILE A 619 8.79 -4.36 -5.22
CA ILE A 619 9.51 -5.65 -5.24
C ILE A 619 10.49 -5.71 -4.05
N PRO A 620 10.79 -6.90 -3.49
CA PRO A 620 11.62 -7.01 -2.28
C PRO A 620 13.04 -6.47 -2.52
N HIS A 621 13.65 -6.90 -3.62
CA HIS A 621 14.98 -6.53 -4.07
C HIS A 621 14.97 -6.26 -5.57
N VAL A 622 15.68 -5.21 -6.01
CA VAL A 622 15.91 -4.93 -7.44
C VAL A 622 17.18 -5.66 -7.89
N LYS A 623 17.15 -6.29 -9.06
CA LYS A 623 18.35 -6.87 -9.69
C LYS A 623 19.39 -5.77 -9.94
N GLU A 624 20.67 -6.09 -9.75
CA GLU A 624 21.76 -5.11 -9.84
C GLU A 624 21.82 -4.41 -11.21
N GLU A 625 21.59 -5.15 -12.29
CA GLU A 625 21.52 -4.64 -13.67
C GLU A 625 20.43 -3.57 -13.89
N GLU A 626 19.37 -3.59 -13.09
CA GLU A 626 18.20 -2.71 -13.19
C GLU A 626 18.15 -1.68 -12.05
N ARG A 627 19.06 -1.76 -11.08
CA ARG A 627 19.11 -0.91 -9.89
C ARG A 627 19.55 0.53 -10.20
N TYR A 628 20.31 0.75 -11.27
CA TYR A 628 20.95 2.03 -11.58
C TYR A 628 20.61 2.52 -12.99
N GLU A 629 20.00 3.70 -13.08
CA GLU A 629 19.82 4.44 -14.34
C GLU A 629 20.58 5.76 -14.27
N ILE A 630 21.42 6.04 -15.27
CA ILE A 630 22.31 7.21 -15.30
C ILE A 630 22.18 7.90 -16.66
N ALA A 631 21.99 9.22 -16.62
CA ALA A 631 22.04 10.10 -17.78
C ALA A 631 23.01 11.28 -17.53
N GLY A 632 23.61 11.81 -18.58
CA GLY A 632 24.24 13.13 -18.53
C GLY A 632 23.18 14.22 -18.68
N THR A 633 23.36 15.37 -18.03
CA THR A 633 22.56 16.57 -18.36
C THR A 633 23.33 17.44 -19.35
N ARG A 634 22.74 18.53 -19.85
CA ARG A 634 23.46 19.49 -20.72
C ARG A 634 24.61 20.22 -20.03
N MET A 635 24.70 20.20 -18.70
CA MET A 635 25.85 20.76 -18.01
C MET A 635 27.04 19.78 -18.09
N PRO A 636 28.24 20.24 -18.50
CA PRO A 636 29.45 19.41 -18.44
C PRO A 636 29.69 18.99 -16.99
N ASN A 637 30.09 17.72 -16.82
CA ASN A 637 30.29 17.06 -15.52
C ASN A 637 29.06 17.01 -14.61
N CYS A 638 27.85 17.25 -15.14
CA CYS A 638 26.60 17.03 -14.45
C CYS A 638 25.95 15.73 -14.92
N TYR A 639 25.53 14.92 -13.95
CA TYR A 639 24.85 13.65 -14.20
C TYR A 639 23.59 13.55 -13.35
N ARG A 640 22.58 12.84 -13.86
CA ARG A 640 21.40 12.43 -13.09
C ARG A 640 21.47 10.92 -12.90
N MET A 641 21.29 10.48 -11.66
CA MET A 641 21.34 9.07 -11.27
C MET A 641 20.05 8.71 -10.52
N ILE A 642 19.34 7.71 -11.01
CA ILE A 642 18.17 7.14 -10.36
C ILE A 642 18.61 5.79 -9.78
N ILE A 643 18.53 5.64 -8.45
CA ILE A 643 18.68 4.34 -7.77
C ILE A 643 17.29 3.78 -7.55
N ARG A 644 16.98 2.68 -8.25
CA ARG A 644 15.78 1.88 -8.04
C ARG A 644 16.03 0.89 -6.91
N HIS A 645 15.23 0.93 -5.85
CA HIS A 645 15.40 0.05 -4.70
C HIS A 645 14.08 -0.62 -4.31
N GLY A 646 14.17 -1.86 -3.86
CA GLY A 646 13.05 -2.60 -3.32
C GLY A 646 12.70 -2.17 -1.91
N TYR A 647 11.63 -2.74 -1.36
CA TYR A 647 11.16 -2.42 -0.01
C TYR A 647 12.05 -3.00 1.11
N ASN A 648 12.88 -4.01 0.81
CA ASN A 648 13.92 -4.52 1.72
C ASN A 648 15.33 -3.96 1.40
N ASP A 649 15.48 -3.25 0.28
CA ASP A 649 16.77 -2.68 -0.12
C ASP A 649 17.08 -1.42 0.69
N HIS A 650 18.34 -1.31 1.15
CA HIS A 650 18.86 -0.13 1.83
C HIS A 650 19.81 0.62 0.87
N PRO A 651 19.31 1.61 0.11
CA PRO A 651 20.12 2.31 -0.91
C PRO A 651 21.06 3.38 -0.35
N ILE A 652 20.84 3.84 0.89
CA ILE A 652 21.68 4.86 1.55
C ILE A 652 22.55 4.16 2.60
N ASN A 653 23.76 3.78 2.19
CA ASN A 653 24.81 3.23 3.05
C ASN A 653 26.03 4.16 3.04
N ALA A 654 26.98 3.94 3.95
CA ALA A 654 28.20 4.76 4.03
C ALA A 654 28.97 4.81 2.69
N ASP A 655 28.94 3.70 1.95
CA ASP A 655 29.64 3.51 0.66
C ASP A 655 28.90 4.10 -0.55
N LEU A 656 27.79 4.82 -0.34
CA LEU A 656 26.97 5.41 -1.43
C LEU A 656 27.83 6.22 -2.41
N GLY A 657 28.84 6.94 -1.94
CA GLY A 657 29.76 7.70 -2.79
C GLY A 657 30.61 6.82 -3.72
N GLN A 658 31.07 5.66 -3.24
CA GLN A 658 31.82 4.69 -4.04
C GLN A 658 30.90 3.98 -5.05
N VAL A 659 29.65 3.70 -4.66
CA VAL A 659 28.61 3.16 -5.56
C VAL A 659 28.28 4.17 -6.68
N VAL A 660 28.08 5.44 -6.34
CA VAL A 660 27.85 6.51 -7.32
C VAL A 660 29.06 6.66 -8.26
N TYR A 661 30.28 6.70 -7.73
CA TYR A 661 31.51 6.78 -8.52
C TYR A 661 31.68 5.60 -9.49
N SER A 662 31.56 4.36 -9.00
CA SER A 662 31.75 3.15 -9.82
C SER A 662 30.71 3.03 -10.93
N GLN A 663 29.43 3.27 -10.62
CA GLN A 663 28.36 3.23 -11.62
C GLN A 663 28.48 4.37 -12.63
N LEU A 664 28.89 5.57 -12.20
CA LEU A 664 29.12 6.69 -13.12
C LEU A 664 30.30 6.43 -14.05
N ARG A 665 31.41 5.87 -13.54
CA ARG A 665 32.57 5.43 -14.33
C ARG A 665 32.15 4.37 -15.36
N HIS A 666 31.35 3.38 -14.95
CA HIS A 666 30.78 2.38 -15.86
C HIS A 666 29.86 3.00 -16.93
N ALA A 667 29.01 3.97 -16.58
CA ALA A 667 28.14 4.65 -17.53
C ALA A 667 28.92 5.44 -18.60
N ILE A 668 29.96 6.18 -18.18
CA ILE A 668 30.84 6.94 -19.09
C ILE A 668 31.56 5.98 -20.06
N VAL A 669 32.10 4.87 -19.57
CA VAL A 669 32.75 3.84 -20.42
C VAL A 669 31.74 3.14 -21.33
N LYS A 670 30.52 2.84 -20.86
CA LYS A 670 29.47 2.21 -21.67
C LYS A 670 28.98 3.13 -22.80
N ALA A 671 28.96 4.44 -22.58
CA ALA A 671 28.59 5.42 -23.60
C ALA A 671 29.61 5.55 -24.75
N SER A 672 30.88 5.21 -24.51
CA SER A 672 31.93 5.25 -25.53
C SER A 672 31.89 4.09 -26.55
N ARG A 673 31.11 3.03 -26.28
CA ARG A 673 31.07 1.83 -27.13
C ARG A 673 30.10 1.98 -28.32
N PRO A 674 30.46 1.52 -29.53
CA PRO A 674 29.60 1.61 -30.71
C PRO A 674 28.31 0.78 -30.57
N LYS A 675 27.22 1.28 -31.16
CA LYS A 675 25.83 0.79 -30.96
C LYS A 675 25.67 -0.72 -31.17
N ASN A 676 26.39 -1.33 -32.11
CA ASN A 676 26.32 -2.78 -32.41
C ASN A 676 26.82 -3.69 -31.28
N ILE A 677 27.61 -3.18 -30.32
CA ILE A 677 28.13 -3.96 -29.18
C ILE A 677 27.25 -3.76 -27.92
N ARG A 678 26.48 -2.66 -27.86
CA ARG A 678 25.70 -2.23 -26.69
C ARG A 678 24.54 -3.17 -26.31
N ASN A 679 24.11 -4.05 -27.24
CA ASN A 679 23.01 -5.01 -27.05
C ASN A 679 23.45 -6.47 -26.85
N LYS A 680 24.76 -6.77 -26.76
CA LYS A 680 25.23 -8.11 -26.38
C LYS A 680 25.54 -8.14 -24.88
N SER A 681 24.82 -8.98 -24.14
CA SER A 681 25.18 -9.35 -22.77
C SER A 681 26.60 -9.93 -22.74
N PRO A 682 27.37 -9.79 -21.64
CA PRO A 682 28.64 -10.49 -21.50
C PRO A 682 28.38 -12.01 -21.55
N PRO A 683 29.25 -12.80 -22.21
CA PRO A 683 29.16 -14.25 -22.11
C PRO A 683 29.46 -14.68 -20.67
N PRO A 684 28.84 -15.77 -20.17
CA PRO A 684 29.25 -16.36 -18.89
C PRO A 684 30.71 -16.84 -18.98
N PRO A 685 31.45 -16.89 -17.86
CA PRO A 685 32.82 -17.38 -17.85
C PRO A 685 32.86 -18.82 -18.40
N SER A 686 33.63 -19.00 -19.47
CA SER A 686 33.78 -20.30 -20.13
C SER A 686 34.54 -21.26 -19.23
N LYS A 687 33.98 -22.45 -19.00
CA LYS A 687 34.75 -23.58 -18.44
C LYS A 687 35.84 -23.95 -19.43
N GLU A 688 37.10 -23.67 -19.09
CA GLU A 688 38.23 -24.21 -19.85
C GLU A 688 38.22 -25.74 -19.73
N SER A 689 38.36 -26.41 -20.88
CA SER A 689 38.44 -27.86 -20.98
C SER A 689 39.85 -28.24 -21.41
N THR A 690 40.72 -28.48 -20.43
CA THR A 690 42.08 -28.97 -20.64
C THR A 690 42.11 -30.49 -20.65
N SER A 691 42.00 -31.07 -21.85
CA SER A 691 42.53 -32.42 -22.09
C SER A 691 44.05 -32.32 -22.20
N GLY A 692 44.77 -33.04 -21.34
CA GLY A 692 46.17 -32.72 -21.01
C GLY A 692 47.25 -33.57 -21.68
N SER A 693 48.51 -33.32 -21.29
CA SER A 693 49.65 -34.22 -21.49
C SER A 693 50.83 -33.80 -20.58
N SER A 694 50.95 -34.46 -19.43
CA SER A 694 52.15 -34.74 -18.61
C SER A 694 53.48 -33.97 -18.81
N THR A 695 54.02 -33.40 -17.73
CA THR A 695 55.37 -33.72 -17.18
C THR A 695 55.54 -33.23 -15.73
N VAL A 696 55.97 -34.14 -14.84
CA VAL A 696 56.83 -34.06 -13.62
C VAL A 696 56.82 -32.78 -12.72
N GLY A 697 56.72 -32.98 -11.38
CA GLY A 697 56.76 -31.94 -10.33
C GLY A 697 58.14 -31.30 -10.04
N PRO A 698 58.29 -30.51 -8.95
CA PRO A 698 58.10 -31.00 -7.57
C PRO A 698 57.26 -30.08 -6.64
N GLU A 699 57.33 -30.37 -5.33
CA GLU A 699 56.51 -29.87 -4.21
C GLU A 699 56.47 -28.33 -3.97
N PRO A 700 55.41 -27.79 -3.35
CA PRO A 700 55.35 -26.40 -2.91
C PRO A 700 55.99 -26.18 -1.53
N VAL A 701 56.73 -25.07 -1.39
CA VAL A 701 57.30 -24.58 -0.13
C VAL A 701 56.24 -23.85 0.72
N GLU A 702 56.39 -23.96 2.03
CA GLU A 702 55.48 -23.51 3.09
C GLU A 702 55.59 -22.00 3.42
N GLN A 703 54.69 -21.52 4.31
CA GLN A 703 54.67 -20.24 5.07
C GLN A 703 53.83 -19.06 4.52
N PRO A 704 53.34 -18.14 5.39
CA PRO A 704 52.59 -18.43 6.62
C PRO A 704 51.36 -17.52 6.84
N SER A 705 50.49 -17.87 7.79
CA SER A 705 49.39 -17.01 8.28
C SER A 705 49.87 -16.00 9.34
N PRO A 706 49.26 -14.81 9.48
CA PRO A 706 49.68 -13.81 10.46
C PRO A 706 49.14 -14.10 11.89
N GLU A 707 50.00 -13.89 12.88
CA GLU A 707 49.69 -14.02 14.31
C GLU A 707 48.95 -12.81 14.90
N ASN A 708 48.41 -13.01 16.10
CA ASN A 708 47.63 -12.07 16.89
C ASN A 708 48.41 -11.77 18.19
N PRO A 709 48.66 -10.51 18.59
CA PRO A 709 49.60 -10.23 19.68
C PRO A 709 49.00 -10.29 21.10
N ASP A 710 49.77 -10.95 21.97
CA ASP A 710 50.02 -10.68 23.39
C ASP A 710 48.95 -10.91 24.48
N ALA A 711 49.28 -11.85 25.36
CA ALA A 711 48.81 -11.95 26.74
C ALA A 711 49.98 -12.27 27.70
N ILE A 712 50.12 -11.45 28.75
CA ILE A 712 51.08 -11.53 29.87
C ILE A 712 50.33 -10.92 31.09
N SER A 713 50.28 -11.43 32.33
CA SER A 713 50.82 -12.65 32.96
C SER A 713 50.17 -12.87 34.36
N THR A 714 50.26 -14.11 34.89
CA THR A 714 50.28 -14.50 36.33
C THR A 714 49.14 -14.14 37.33
N ALA A 715 48.45 -15.16 37.84
CA ALA A 715 48.34 -15.50 39.28
C ALA A 715 47.66 -16.89 39.50
N PRO A 716 47.95 -17.68 40.57
CA PRO A 716 47.48 -19.09 40.67
C PRO A 716 46.59 -19.45 41.89
N ARG A 717 46.15 -20.73 41.89
CA ARG A 717 45.74 -21.64 43.01
C ARG A 717 44.25 -21.76 43.44
N ASN A 718 43.85 -23.04 43.51
CA ASN A 718 42.98 -23.69 44.53
C ASN A 718 41.48 -23.30 44.57
N SER A 719 40.53 -24.18 44.94
CA SER A 719 40.54 -25.61 45.33
C SER A 719 39.10 -26.15 45.47
N ASN A 720 38.90 -27.48 45.26
CA ASN A 720 37.84 -28.34 45.85
C ASN A 720 36.36 -27.96 45.50
N THR A 721 35.35 -28.84 45.50
CA THR A 721 35.10 -30.18 46.08
C THR A 721 34.04 -30.86 45.17
N ALA A 722 34.08 -32.17 44.84
CA ALA A 722 33.47 -33.31 45.58
C ALA A 722 32.01 -33.03 46.05
N THR A 723 30.97 -33.87 45.91
CA THR A 723 30.70 -35.31 45.60
C THR A 723 29.23 -35.42 45.14
N GLY A 724 28.60 -36.49 44.61
CA GLY A 724 28.93 -37.91 44.38
C GLY A 724 27.66 -38.80 44.57
N GLY A 725 27.47 -39.87 43.78
CA GLY A 725 26.41 -40.90 43.93
C GLY A 725 24.96 -40.49 43.55
N HIS A 726 24.03 -41.39 43.18
CA HIS A 726 24.06 -42.84 42.98
C HIS A 726 22.97 -43.30 41.96
N ARG A 727 23.25 -44.37 41.19
CA ARG A 727 22.29 -45.29 40.51
C ARG A 727 21.93 -46.46 41.50
N PRO A 728 21.22 -47.59 41.19
CA PRO A 728 20.75 -48.15 39.89
C PRO A 728 19.39 -48.96 39.89
N HIS A 729 19.11 -49.64 38.75
CA HIS A 729 18.20 -50.81 38.51
C HIS A 729 16.67 -50.57 38.42
N SER A 730 15.88 -51.29 37.59
CA SER A 730 16.14 -52.35 36.57
C SER A 730 14.94 -52.58 35.60
N ALA A 731 15.24 -53.06 34.37
CA ALA A 731 14.54 -54.06 33.50
C ALA A 731 13.01 -54.34 33.64
N SER A 732 12.22 -54.66 32.59
CA SER A 732 12.47 -54.87 31.14
C SER A 732 11.17 -55.17 30.34
N THR A 733 11.14 -54.89 29.02
CA THR A 733 10.31 -55.54 27.93
C THR A 733 8.77 -55.50 28.05
N VAL A 734 7.91 -55.40 27.01
CA VAL A 734 7.95 -55.31 25.52
C VAL A 734 6.51 -54.93 25.07
N SER A 735 6.14 -54.29 23.95
CA SER A 735 6.81 -53.61 22.81
C SER A 735 5.77 -52.76 22.06
N GLY A 736 6.16 -51.72 21.30
CA GLY A 736 5.22 -51.07 20.36
C GLY A 736 5.66 -49.73 19.74
N VAL A 737 6.12 -49.78 18.48
CA VAL A 737 6.07 -48.73 17.44
C VAL A 737 6.86 -47.42 17.66
N GLU A 738 7.92 -47.28 16.83
CA GLU A 738 8.57 -46.09 16.24
C GLU A 738 8.47 -44.69 16.87
N PRO A 739 9.63 -44.00 16.98
CA PRO A 739 9.69 -42.64 16.45
C PRO A 739 11.01 -42.23 15.75
N ALA A 740 10.86 -41.25 14.85
CA ALA A 740 11.82 -40.19 14.49
C ALA A 740 13.18 -40.53 13.82
N GLU A 741 13.30 -40.14 12.55
CA GLU A 741 14.56 -39.62 11.99
C GLU A 741 14.39 -38.21 11.41
N SER A 742 15.45 -37.43 11.52
CA SER A 742 15.61 -36.06 11.01
C SER A 742 15.86 -36.04 9.50
N PRO A 743 15.27 -35.12 8.72
CA PRO A 743 15.62 -34.95 7.32
C PRO A 743 16.99 -34.26 7.20
N ASN A 744 17.96 -34.99 6.66
CA ASN A 744 19.23 -34.45 6.20
C ASN A 744 19.07 -33.87 4.79
N ASP A 745 19.91 -32.90 4.43
CA ASP A 745 19.97 -32.36 3.07
C ASP A 745 20.47 -33.41 2.06
N SER A 746 19.78 -33.55 0.93
CA SER A 746 20.37 -33.98 -0.34
C SER A 746 19.47 -33.56 -1.51
N ASP A 747 19.87 -32.51 -2.23
CA ASP A 747 19.41 -32.29 -3.60
C ASP A 747 19.85 -33.47 -4.47
N ASP A 748 18.96 -34.02 -5.31
CA ASP A 748 19.26 -34.14 -6.74
C ASP A 748 18.02 -34.49 -7.60
N ASP A 749 18.05 -33.95 -8.82
CA ASP A 749 17.27 -34.21 -10.03
C ASP A 749 15.79 -34.67 -9.96
N ASP A 750 14.92 -33.83 -10.53
CA ASP A 750 14.16 -34.30 -11.70
C ASP A 750 13.94 -33.18 -12.75
N ARG A 751 14.75 -33.20 -13.81
CA ARG A 751 14.65 -32.29 -14.96
C ARG A 751 13.66 -32.84 -15.99
N ILE A 752 12.41 -32.37 -15.95
CA ILE A 752 11.46 -32.60 -17.06
C ILE A 752 11.22 -31.33 -17.89
N SER A 753 11.52 -31.49 -19.18
CA SER A 753 11.51 -30.50 -20.27
C SER A 753 10.29 -29.57 -20.33
N LEU A 754 10.55 -28.25 -20.24
CA LEU A 754 9.61 -27.20 -20.63
C LEU A 754 9.61 -26.98 -22.15
N ALA A 755 8.75 -27.69 -22.86
CA ALA A 755 8.35 -27.31 -24.22
C ALA A 755 7.34 -26.15 -24.14
N ALA A 756 7.72 -24.96 -24.61
CA ALA A 756 6.85 -23.79 -24.59
C ALA A 756 5.76 -23.85 -25.68
N SER A 757 4.55 -24.27 -25.31
CA SER A 757 3.37 -24.15 -26.18
C SER A 757 2.84 -22.72 -26.17
N THR A 758 2.86 -22.06 -27.33
CA THR A 758 2.35 -20.69 -27.56
C THR A 758 0.85 -20.58 -27.25
N PRO A 759 0.37 -19.53 -26.56
CA PRO A 759 -1.07 -19.30 -26.39
C PRO A 759 -1.74 -18.87 -27.72
N PRO A 760 -3.02 -19.23 -27.94
CA PRO A 760 -3.71 -18.99 -29.21
C PRO A 760 -4.13 -17.54 -29.43
N SER A 761 -4.19 -17.14 -30.71
CA SER A 761 -4.61 -15.81 -31.15
C SER A 761 -6.12 -15.57 -30.95
N PRO A 762 -6.57 -14.33 -30.64
CA PRO A 762 -7.99 -14.00 -30.55
C PRO A 762 -8.67 -13.96 -31.93
N PRO A 763 -9.99 -14.19 -32.01
CA PRO A 763 -10.71 -14.36 -33.27
C PRO A 763 -10.97 -13.06 -34.04
N THR A 764 -10.94 -13.15 -35.37
CA THR A 764 -11.26 -12.05 -36.30
C THR A 764 -12.77 -11.77 -36.41
N PRO A 765 -13.19 -10.51 -36.56
CA PRO A 765 -14.60 -10.13 -36.77
C PRO A 765 -15.08 -10.47 -38.21
N PRO A 766 -16.41 -10.60 -38.44
CA PRO A 766 -16.98 -11.10 -39.69
C PRO A 766 -17.03 -10.06 -40.84
N PRO A 767 -17.19 -10.50 -42.11
CA PRO A 767 -17.09 -9.63 -43.28
C PRO A 767 -18.45 -9.06 -43.76
N GLY A 768 -18.42 -7.80 -44.21
CA GLY A 768 -19.54 -7.11 -44.89
C GLY A 768 -19.78 -5.70 -44.34
N ASN A 769 -20.02 -4.64 -45.12
CA ASN A 769 -20.27 -4.58 -46.57
C ASN A 769 -19.67 -3.29 -47.18
N ARG A 770 -19.07 -3.38 -48.37
CA ARG A 770 -18.40 -2.24 -49.05
C ARG A 770 -19.42 -1.25 -49.63
N ARG A 771 -19.30 0.05 -49.34
CA ARG A 771 -19.67 1.10 -50.32
C ARG A 771 -18.73 2.32 -50.30
N ARG A 772 -18.19 2.59 -51.50
CA ARG A 772 -17.14 3.54 -51.90
C ARG A 772 -17.24 4.96 -51.33
N ARG A 773 -16.09 5.56 -50.98
CA ARG A 773 -15.74 6.93 -51.38
C ARG A 773 -14.22 7.14 -51.58
N GLY A 774 -13.88 7.71 -52.74
CA GLY A 774 -12.70 8.53 -53.06
C GLY A 774 -11.31 8.12 -52.56
N SER A 775 -10.49 7.55 -53.44
CA SER A 775 -9.04 7.45 -53.21
C SER A 775 -8.33 8.77 -53.54
N VAL A 776 -7.55 9.30 -52.61
CA VAL A 776 -6.36 10.11 -52.94
C VAL A 776 -5.17 9.50 -52.21
N SER A 777 -4.50 8.55 -52.86
CA SER A 777 -3.25 7.99 -52.35
C SER A 777 -2.13 8.99 -52.59
N LYS A 778 -1.81 9.79 -51.57
CA LYS A 778 -0.52 10.50 -51.52
C LYS A 778 0.33 9.83 -50.44
N LYS A 779 1.17 8.87 -50.87
CA LYS A 779 2.30 8.36 -50.08
C LYS A 779 3.19 9.54 -49.69
N MET A 780 2.98 10.12 -48.51
CA MET A 780 3.95 11.01 -47.89
C MET A 780 4.98 10.14 -47.17
N ARG A 781 5.99 9.71 -47.94
CA ARG A 781 7.30 9.36 -47.37
C ARG A 781 7.84 10.63 -46.68
N PHE A 782 7.69 10.72 -45.37
CA PHE A 782 8.44 11.69 -44.58
C PHE A 782 9.66 11.00 -43.98
N ALA A 783 10.79 11.19 -44.67
CA ALA A 783 12.16 11.15 -44.16
C ALA A 783 12.53 10.11 -43.08
N ASP A 784 12.76 8.86 -43.50
CA ASP A 784 13.78 7.98 -42.89
C ASP A 784 15.22 8.45 -43.26
N GLN A 785 15.43 9.77 -43.30
CA GLN A 785 16.66 10.44 -43.69
C GLN A 785 16.83 11.69 -42.83
N ASP A 786 17.26 11.50 -41.56
CA ASP A 786 18.09 12.45 -40.78
C ASP A 786 18.48 11.92 -39.36
N HIS A 787 18.60 10.60 -39.18
CA HIS A 787 19.04 9.99 -37.90
C HIS A 787 20.42 9.28 -37.97
N ALA A 788 21.22 9.58 -38.99
CA ALA A 788 22.55 9.01 -39.21
C ALA A 788 23.69 9.97 -38.76
N ALA A 789 23.73 10.35 -37.47
CA ALA A 789 24.76 11.27 -36.95
C ALA A 789 25.23 11.06 -35.50
N TYR A 790 24.81 9.99 -34.79
CA TYR A 790 25.08 9.84 -33.35
C TYR A 790 25.52 8.43 -32.95
N ALA A 791 26.79 8.13 -33.22
CA ALA A 791 27.58 7.09 -32.57
C ALA A 791 29.07 7.38 -32.81
N ASN A 792 29.72 8.06 -31.84
CA ASN A 792 31.16 8.09 -31.55
C ASN A 792 31.44 9.34 -30.69
N LEU A 793 31.48 9.17 -29.36
CA LEU A 793 32.18 10.11 -28.50
C LEU A 793 33.68 10.01 -28.86
N PRO A 794 34.39 11.12 -29.15
CA PRO A 794 35.82 11.05 -29.38
C PRO A 794 36.49 10.59 -28.08
N GLU A 795 37.40 9.63 -28.20
CA GLU A 795 38.07 8.95 -27.08
C GLU A 795 38.71 9.92 -26.07
N GLN A 796 39.20 11.07 -26.58
CA GLN A 796 39.72 12.17 -25.78
C GLN A 796 38.68 12.80 -24.84
N ALA A 797 37.42 12.99 -25.27
CA ALA A 797 36.37 13.57 -24.44
C ALA A 797 35.92 12.60 -23.31
N VAL A 798 35.88 11.30 -23.61
CA VAL A 798 35.63 10.24 -22.62
C VAL A 798 36.75 10.24 -21.57
N SER A 799 38.01 10.27 -22.02
CA SER A 799 39.19 10.31 -21.14
C SER A 799 39.24 11.58 -20.28
N ARG A 800 38.91 12.76 -20.83
CA ARG A 800 38.78 14.02 -20.07
C ARG A 800 37.71 13.92 -18.97
N ARG A 801 36.53 13.34 -19.27
CA ARG A 801 35.44 13.17 -18.29
C ARG A 801 35.76 12.14 -17.20
N LEU A 802 36.44 11.05 -17.55
CA LEU A 802 36.93 10.06 -16.59
C LEU A 802 37.99 10.68 -15.66
N ALA A 803 38.99 11.38 -16.19
CA ALA A 803 40.01 12.06 -15.39
C ALA A 803 39.42 13.13 -14.46
N ALA A 804 38.38 13.85 -14.91
CA ALA A 804 37.65 14.80 -14.06
C ALA A 804 36.90 14.09 -12.91
N LEU A 805 36.25 12.95 -13.19
CA LEU A 805 35.57 12.14 -12.18
C LEU A 805 36.54 11.53 -11.16
N ASP A 806 37.63 10.91 -11.62
CA ASP A 806 38.63 10.28 -10.77
C ASP A 806 39.28 11.33 -9.83
N LYS A 807 39.63 12.50 -10.37
CA LYS A 807 40.14 13.64 -9.59
C LYS A 807 39.12 14.18 -8.58
N ALA A 808 37.86 14.33 -8.98
CA ALA A 808 36.79 14.83 -8.12
C ALA A 808 36.54 13.88 -6.93
N PHE A 809 36.41 12.58 -7.20
CA PHE A 809 36.22 11.55 -6.18
C PHE A 809 37.40 11.44 -5.21
N ALA A 810 38.64 11.47 -5.73
CA ALA A 810 39.85 11.45 -4.92
C ALA A 810 40.07 12.70 -4.05
N THR A 811 39.44 13.83 -4.40
CA THR A 811 39.58 15.08 -3.61
C THR A 811 38.63 15.08 -2.42
N GLN A 812 37.31 15.02 -2.66
CA GLN A 812 36.28 14.96 -1.62
C GLN A 812 34.92 14.58 -2.21
N VAL A 813 34.11 13.87 -1.43
CA VAL A 813 32.70 13.58 -1.76
C VAL A 813 31.81 14.30 -0.75
N VAL A 814 30.92 15.15 -1.24
CA VAL A 814 30.01 15.97 -0.41
C VAL A 814 28.57 15.63 -0.75
N TYR A 815 27.80 15.25 0.27
CA TYR A 815 26.37 14.95 0.16
C TYR A 815 25.57 16.20 0.52
N VAL A 816 24.73 16.69 -0.38
CA VAL A 816 23.98 17.94 -0.21
C VAL A 816 22.49 17.65 -0.12
N VAL A 817 21.88 17.98 1.02
CA VAL A 817 20.49 17.66 1.37
C VAL A 817 19.69 18.94 1.63
N GLY A 818 18.53 19.06 1.00
CA GLY A 818 17.65 20.23 1.14
C GLY A 818 16.83 20.23 2.44
N LYS A 819 17.11 21.17 3.33
CA LYS A 819 16.37 21.37 4.59
C LYS A 819 15.33 22.50 4.44
N GLU A 820 14.23 22.17 3.79
CA GLU A 820 13.08 23.08 3.69
C GLU A 820 12.50 23.40 5.09
N GLN A 821 12.33 24.68 5.39
CA GLN A 821 11.47 25.22 6.44
C GLN A 821 10.28 25.94 5.79
N LEU A 822 9.09 25.81 6.37
CA LEU A 822 7.88 26.48 5.89
C LEU A 822 7.48 27.58 6.87
N ARG A 823 7.32 28.80 6.38
CA ARG A 823 6.88 29.97 7.16
C ARG A 823 5.46 30.37 6.77
N LEU A 824 4.64 30.68 7.76
CA LEU A 824 3.27 31.14 7.55
C LEU A 824 3.23 32.62 7.17
N LEU A 825 2.52 32.96 6.10
CA LEU A 825 2.25 34.36 5.75
C LEU A 825 1.15 34.95 6.64
N THR A 826 1.56 35.70 7.67
CA THR A 826 0.68 36.31 8.67
C THR A 826 -0.41 37.22 8.08
N TYR A 827 -0.12 37.91 6.97
CA TYR A 827 -1.03 38.90 6.37
C TYR A 827 -2.09 38.31 5.42
N LYS A 828 -1.85 37.12 4.82
CA LYS A 828 -2.74 36.54 3.79
C LYS A 828 -3.67 35.42 4.30
N ASN A 829 -3.54 35.04 5.57
CA ASN A 829 -4.18 33.85 6.14
C ASN A 829 -5.09 34.22 7.31
N GLY A 830 -6.40 33.98 7.17
CA GLY A 830 -7.36 34.12 8.28
C GLY A 830 -7.03 33.20 9.47
N SER A 831 -7.53 33.56 10.66
CA SER A 831 -7.20 32.91 11.95
C SER A 831 -7.31 31.38 11.92
N ALA A 832 -8.42 30.84 11.40
CA ALA A 832 -8.64 29.40 11.27
C ALA A 832 -7.60 28.73 10.35
N LYS A 833 -7.31 29.30 9.17
CA LYS A 833 -6.28 28.77 8.25
C LYS A 833 -4.90 28.78 8.91
N ARG A 834 -4.58 29.84 9.66
CA ARG A 834 -3.33 29.95 10.42
C ARG A 834 -3.21 28.85 11.47
N LEU A 835 -4.26 28.58 12.25
CA LEU A 835 -4.28 27.50 13.24
C LEU A 835 -4.01 26.13 12.59
N LEU A 836 -4.75 25.78 11.53
CA LEU A 836 -4.59 24.49 10.84
C LEU A 836 -3.18 24.28 10.29
N LEU A 837 -2.58 25.33 9.69
CA LEU A 837 -1.22 25.24 9.19
C LEU A 837 -0.18 25.22 10.31
N SER A 838 -0.39 25.91 11.43
CA SER A 838 0.48 25.80 12.62
C SER A 838 0.50 24.37 13.16
N VAL A 839 -0.66 23.72 13.28
CA VAL A 839 -0.78 22.31 13.69
C VAL A 839 -0.05 21.39 12.72
N PHE A 840 -0.21 21.61 11.40
CA PHE A 840 0.54 20.86 10.39
C PHE A 840 2.06 21.05 10.51
N LEU A 841 2.55 22.28 10.73
CA LEU A 841 3.98 22.54 10.88
C LEU A 841 4.55 21.87 12.13
N TRP A 842 3.89 22.00 13.28
CA TRP A 842 4.28 21.33 14.51
C TRP A 842 4.33 19.80 14.34
N LEU A 843 3.28 19.21 13.77
CA LEU A 843 3.22 17.77 13.53
C LEU A 843 4.30 17.33 12.53
N ARG A 844 4.55 18.12 11.48
CA ARG A 844 5.60 17.87 10.48
C ARG A 844 6.98 17.91 11.11
N GLU A 845 7.28 18.88 11.96
CA GLU A 845 8.58 19.01 12.63
C GLU A 845 8.84 17.86 13.59
N ASN A 846 7.81 17.45 14.36
CA ASN A 846 7.93 16.34 15.31
C ASN A 846 7.98 14.95 14.63
N THR A 847 7.43 14.81 13.41
CA THR A 847 7.43 13.54 12.65
C THR A 847 8.52 13.45 11.58
N ARG A 848 9.25 14.54 11.29
CA ARG A 848 10.32 14.54 10.28
C ARG A 848 11.45 13.63 10.71
N THR A 849 11.73 12.61 9.89
CA THR A 849 12.91 11.76 10.04
C THR A 849 14.16 12.65 10.13
N LYS A 850 14.82 12.66 11.28
CA LYS A 850 16.06 13.42 11.46
C LYS A 850 17.08 12.90 10.45
N VAL A 851 17.79 13.82 9.80
CA VAL A 851 18.81 13.50 8.78
C VAL A 851 19.93 12.62 9.34
N SER A 852 20.15 12.65 10.65
CA SER A 852 21.00 11.71 11.40
C SER A 852 20.59 10.22 11.34
N LYS A 853 19.45 9.87 10.71
CA LYS A 853 19.07 8.49 10.37
C LYS A 853 19.51 8.06 8.97
N MET A 854 20.04 8.96 8.14
CA MET A 854 20.74 8.56 6.91
C MET A 854 22.14 8.10 7.30
N ASN A 855 22.53 6.90 6.88
CA ASN A 855 23.80 6.27 7.23
C ASN A 855 24.97 6.85 6.41
N ILE A 856 25.17 8.18 6.54
CA ILE A 856 26.13 8.99 5.81
C ILE A 856 27.04 9.67 6.86
N PRO A 857 28.38 9.69 6.68
CA PRO A 857 29.28 10.40 7.57
C PRO A 857 28.90 11.89 7.71
N VAL A 858 28.69 12.36 8.94
CA VAL A 858 28.21 13.74 9.22
C VAL A 858 29.19 14.79 8.69
N GLU A 859 30.48 14.50 8.73
CA GLU A 859 31.57 15.33 8.19
C GLU A 859 31.49 15.57 6.67
N LYS A 860 30.77 14.72 5.92
CA LYS A 860 30.60 14.80 4.46
C LYS A 860 29.24 15.34 4.04
N LEU A 861 28.42 15.76 5.00
CA LEU A 861 27.02 16.13 4.81
C LEU A 861 26.81 17.65 4.94
N VAL A 862 26.21 18.27 3.93
CA VAL A 862 25.81 19.68 3.91
C VAL A 862 24.29 19.79 3.86
N GLU A 863 23.68 20.32 4.93
CA GLU A 863 22.26 20.67 4.94
C GLU A 863 22.03 22.09 4.40
N VAL A 864 21.48 22.22 3.20
CA VAL A 864 21.10 23.53 2.63
C VAL A 864 19.71 23.89 3.13
N GLY A 865 19.65 24.73 4.16
CA GLY A 865 18.40 25.30 4.67
C GLY A 865 17.79 26.31 3.70
N PHE A 866 16.50 26.20 3.39
CA PHE A 866 15.76 27.21 2.64
C PHE A 866 14.34 27.39 3.18
N VAL A 867 13.85 28.63 3.16
CA VAL A 867 12.54 29.01 3.69
C VAL A 867 11.56 29.18 2.53
N ARG A 868 10.37 28.60 2.65
CA ARG A 868 9.25 28.77 1.71
C ARG A 868 8.00 29.23 2.44
N GLU A 869 7.20 30.05 1.77
CA GLU A 869 6.05 30.74 2.37
C GLU A 869 4.71 30.12 1.95
N ILE A 870 3.78 29.95 2.92
CA ILE A 870 2.46 29.26 2.76
C ILE A 870 1.26 30.02 3.40
#